data_AF-A0A821Y7G4-F1
#
_entry.id   AF-A0A821Y7G4-F1
#
_cell.length_a   1.000
_cell.length_b   1.000
_cell.length_c   1.000
_cell.angle_alpha   90.00
_cell.angle_beta   90.00
_cell.angle_gamma   90.00
#
_symmetry.space_group_name_H-M   'P 1'
#
loop_
_entity.id
_entity.type
_entity.pdbx_description
1 polymer ?
#
loop_
_entity_poly.entity_id
_entity_poly.type
_entity_poly.pdbx_seq_one_letter_code
_entity_poly.pdbx_strand_id
1 'polypeptide(L)'
;MATIIPSAENSQAHNYNVENFVLMWADASVNSIKENLQAQKSLTQIHNQFNTFESVDECENAIQQLPKTSRAIIIVSGGFETKVPDTFRYSSNYLVIAGELQYTEKTMKDIATEIVNRFKSDPNHDFNALISETVEPIMYLLKREQNLADFSGQFKRLLSKEKDIPCVSQRFLIDTIMMNSDRFLCRRLTSLLCKRNSVPMIQPPLGSTNNEYRSISNIIHVWDYYRPVLLSFGIGQCKGKTSLINTLFDSNFEQSMKDRYFSATVDVDFGYHFIERRPINIADTHGEISSENLAQISMLFNGFLIHVDSKYLCSNQWNVIKYLKLLSSQSYVLLLIRDVDGENDEKIQSTVETICSVCSHCQSHYLPNVTDKTTEENREKIDEVREKIFRDTAQLQCLDEKSIQEHLKRLLNNTQKEIIEQDIAFIDSIRSILIDGIYGTLINVQSKTNKNQLIPLDYDYILVIDTEGLLSIQKHDEQYDKRLILFCLAVSHLVIVNVEIEINEAVRKFFVLCTQALKYLGETRVTRPTVHFVLNKRPNPDEEYCKTLLECVRTTLKNNKLDNEINLQPDNFHVLSTAFNRNPFDILNGKCAAFSTDIRFVTNVQKLCKFLIDTSSDIIRQTGDDFCVPTSWIAFANRVLQTIKKHPDLTHFQDVFERDQYNKIRDDIRRDFDQYLSPTVARYLMDKEKQNSTDHIKDSFKIEYERILKTLEDRLREHCGQCQASENIQERSSRFMQVQLINIFRSWEVSARMASERYKIDQIVNDIENKLRAKAISVTHKNYLMNKQSATEMFDEELKDIFIQIKDKFKSEMVWKQSIDMVSHLCDVLDKDVLPTGNNILVYLPFLKTLDNGSSDQSISMDDCLSEIRAKFISEASSLDPLTSHLINMSSLISRNEIKQPHKCASENKSKLIERFLPWVVLIENDDENVAINCINELSQVLCQLFEPQIKEIIEKHINNEMIKTLNRCSIIKELDDEVYHATDDWLKRYVLYPIDLIVERFNEKWTRVKATVDEKLNMIVNLVSMRLREIFQLIKTVNTISQELGAHSLSFVDSLFQLKGEQRTDHVNDKQFCMAKLFYLYLVGEDIPREISTRNGSIYTVDSRWQIIIDNFPKPSAKIKQVFRLLQNAFEMSTISYLGFFLDKILTRHNEIELAVSNQMTSFIQKTYLIIKEQLSNRMRGCQAQCPCCKRICDVDHHLNITSPIGQEENRHRC
;
A
#
# COMPACT_ATOMS: atom_id res chain seq x y z
N MET A 1 31.86 -19.09 21.44
CA MET A 1 32.66 -20.34 21.43
C MET A 1 33.06 -20.61 20.00
N ALA A 2 34.32 -20.35 19.64
CA ALA A 2 34.86 -20.58 18.30
C ALA A 2 35.77 -21.81 18.35
N THR A 3 35.53 -22.75 17.43
CA THR A 3 36.29 -24.00 17.33
C THR A 3 37.29 -23.89 16.18
N ILE A 4 38.56 -24.13 16.50
CA ILE A 4 39.72 -24.18 15.61
C ILE A 4 39.79 -25.57 14.97
N ILE A 5 40.14 -25.66 13.67
CA ILE A 5 40.67 -26.89 13.04
C ILE A 5 41.91 -26.51 12.19
N PRO A 6 43.01 -27.30 12.20
CA PRO A 6 44.34 -26.87 11.80
C PRO A 6 44.79 -27.29 10.38
N SER A 7 45.89 -26.66 10.00
CA SER A 7 46.73 -26.71 8.79
C SER A 7 47.17 -28.08 8.24
N ALA A 8 47.54 -28.08 6.95
CA ALA A 8 48.54 -28.98 6.38
C ALA A 8 49.54 -28.19 5.50
N GLU A 9 50.80 -28.63 5.58
CA GLU A 9 52.06 -27.94 5.30
C GLU A 9 52.52 -27.99 3.83
N ASN A 10 53.22 -26.94 3.36
CA ASN A 10 54.67 -26.95 3.02
C ASN A 10 55.02 -25.93 1.91
N SER A 11 55.77 -24.87 2.28
CA SER A 11 57.09 -24.54 1.70
C SER A 11 57.61 -23.21 2.27
N GLN A 12 58.85 -23.23 2.72
CA GLN A 12 59.56 -22.17 3.44
C GLN A 12 59.87 -20.92 2.59
N ALA A 13 59.67 -19.73 3.16
CA ALA A 13 60.39 -18.51 2.81
C ALA A 13 60.53 -17.60 4.05
N HIS A 14 61.64 -16.87 4.07
CA HIS A 14 62.35 -16.33 5.24
C HIS A 14 61.66 -15.20 6.04
N ASN A 15 62.05 -15.12 7.32
CA ASN A 15 61.82 -14.06 8.30
C ASN A 15 61.91 -12.62 7.75
N TYR A 16 60.81 -11.87 7.81
CA TYR A 16 60.79 -10.42 8.08
C TYR A 16 59.52 -10.03 8.86
N ASN A 17 59.72 -9.33 9.99
CA ASN A 17 58.77 -8.59 10.82
C ASN A 17 57.28 -8.97 10.75
N VAL A 18 56.80 -9.72 11.75
CA VAL A 18 55.36 -9.82 12.04
C VAL A 18 54.93 -8.54 12.76
N GLU A 19 54.53 -7.53 11.97
CA GLU A 19 53.82 -6.36 12.50
C GLU A 19 52.43 -6.81 12.99
N ASN A 20 52.01 -6.36 14.18
CA ASN A 20 50.66 -6.63 14.70
C ASN A 20 49.64 -5.84 13.87
N PHE A 21 49.04 -6.47 12.85
CA PHE A 21 47.97 -5.87 12.07
C PHE A 21 46.61 -6.11 12.73
N VAL A 22 45.78 -5.07 12.84
CA VAL A 22 44.35 -5.22 13.13
C VAL A 22 43.66 -5.57 11.82
N LEU A 23 43.10 -6.78 11.73
CA LEU A 23 42.34 -7.26 10.58
C LEU A 23 40.88 -6.84 10.73
N MET A 24 40.38 -5.98 9.83
CA MET A 24 38.96 -5.64 9.74
C MET A 24 38.35 -6.29 8.49
N TRP A 25 37.34 -7.15 8.68
CA TRP A 25 36.58 -7.82 7.62
C TRP A 25 35.22 -7.13 7.49
N ALA A 26 34.93 -6.55 6.31
CA ALA A 26 33.64 -5.94 6.01
C ALA A 26 32.93 -6.70 4.88
N ASP A 27 31.72 -7.20 5.16
CA ASP A 27 30.76 -7.77 4.20
C ASP A 27 29.57 -6.80 4.06
N ALA A 28 28.96 -6.73 2.88
CA ALA A 28 27.79 -5.88 2.60
C ALA A 28 26.55 -6.25 3.44
N SER A 29 26.54 -7.43 4.06
CA SER A 29 25.46 -7.91 4.93
C SER A 29 25.62 -7.57 6.42
N VAL A 30 26.60 -6.76 6.82
CA VAL A 30 26.87 -6.51 8.25
C VAL A 30 25.94 -5.42 8.82
N ASN A 31 25.09 -5.86 9.74
CA ASN A 31 23.91 -5.21 10.34
C ASN A 31 24.13 -3.83 11.01
N SER A 32 23.02 -3.10 11.22
CA SER A 32 22.86 -1.71 11.74
C SER A 32 23.23 -1.49 13.21
N ILE A 33 24.15 -2.27 13.76
CA ILE A 33 24.61 -2.12 15.14
C ILE A 33 25.53 -0.88 15.23
N LYS A 34 25.30 -0.06 16.26
CA LYS A 34 25.91 1.28 16.44
C LYS A 34 27.44 1.28 16.37
N GLU A 35 28.07 0.20 16.81
CA GLU A 35 29.53 0.00 16.77
C GLU A 35 30.07 -0.15 15.34
N ASN A 36 29.31 -0.80 14.44
CA ASN A 36 29.68 -0.94 13.01
C ASN A 36 29.51 0.37 12.25
N LEU A 37 28.49 1.17 12.60
CA LEU A 37 28.29 2.52 12.08
C LEU A 37 29.43 3.47 12.48
N GLN A 38 29.97 3.30 13.69
CA GLN A 38 31.12 4.08 14.16
C GLN A 38 32.41 3.63 13.47
N ALA A 39 32.61 2.32 13.27
CA ALA A 39 33.70 1.78 12.48
C ALA A 39 33.65 2.25 11.01
N GLN A 40 32.47 2.27 10.38
CA GLN A 40 32.28 2.83 9.03
C GLN A 40 32.61 4.32 8.98
N LYS A 41 32.17 5.13 9.94
CA LYS A 41 32.52 6.56 9.99
C LYS A 41 34.02 6.78 10.13
N SER A 42 34.69 5.99 10.96
CA SER A 42 36.15 6.02 11.11
C SER A 42 36.86 5.60 9.83
N LEU A 43 36.38 4.57 9.14
CA LEU A 43 36.92 4.12 7.85
C LEU A 43 36.72 5.15 6.74
N THR A 44 35.56 5.81 6.68
CA THR A 44 35.31 6.90 5.72
C THR A 44 36.21 8.10 5.97
N GLN A 45 36.49 8.43 7.24
CA GLN A 45 37.46 9.49 7.58
C GLN A 45 38.88 9.13 7.12
N ILE A 46 39.31 7.88 7.35
CA ILE A 46 40.63 7.40 6.92
C ILE A 46 40.74 7.38 5.39
N HIS A 47 39.71 6.90 4.70
CA HIS A 47 39.64 6.91 3.23
C HIS A 47 39.69 8.33 2.66
N ASN A 48 38.97 9.28 3.28
CA ASN A 48 39.00 10.68 2.86
C ASN A 48 40.36 11.34 3.09
N GLN A 49 41.09 10.95 4.15
CA GLN A 49 42.48 11.38 4.35
C GLN A 49 43.43 10.80 3.29
N PHE A 50 43.19 9.58 2.80
CA PHE A 50 43.99 9.03 1.72
C PHE A 50 43.75 9.70 0.37
N ASN A 51 42.54 10.26 0.14
CA ASN A 51 42.22 11.00 -1.08
C ASN A 51 42.75 12.44 -1.11
N THR A 52 43.36 12.93 -0.03
CA THR A 52 43.95 14.28 0.02
C THR A 52 45.42 14.34 -0.38
N PHE A 53 46.07 13.20 -0.64
CA PHE A 53 47.46 13.16 -1.08
C PHE A 53 47.54 13.28 -2.60
N GLU A 54 48.42 14.15 -3.09
CA GLU A 54 48.53 14.43 -4.53
C GLU A 54 49.39 13.40 -5.27
N SER A 55 50.14 12.56 -4.53
CA SER A 55 50.98 11.50 -5.10
C SER A 55 51.07 10.26 -4.21
N VAL A 56 51.41 9.13 -4.82
CA VAL A 56 51.62 7.84 -4.14
C VAL A 56 52.75 7.94 -3.10
N ASP A 57 53.83 8.66 -3.41
CA ASP A 57 54.98 8.83 -2.52
C ASP A 57 54.63 9.64 -1.26
N GLU A 58 53.69 10.59 -1.37
CA GLU A 58 53.21 11.41 -0.25
C GLU A 58 52.30 10.60 0.68
N CYS A 59 51.42 9.79 0.10
CA CYS A 59 50.60 8.82 0.83
C CYS A 59 51.46 7.77 1.54
N GLU A 60 52.48 7.23 0.86
CA GLU A 60 53.38 6.23 1.41
C GLU A 60 54.22 6.80 2.57
N ASN A 61 54.73 8.03 2.44
CA ASN A 61 55.40 8.74 3.54
C ASN A 61 54.46 9.00 4.72
N ALA A 62 53.21 9.39 4.48
CA ALA A 62 52.22 9.61 5.53
C ALA A 62 51.89 8.30 6.29
N ILE A 63 51.74 7.18 5.58
CA ILE A 63 51.53 5.86 6.17
C ILE A 63 52.77 5.42 6.97
N GLN A 64 53.98 5.69 6.48
CA GLN A 64 55.21 5.37 7.18
C GLN A 64 55.40 6.21 8.46
N GLN A 65 54.86 7.43 8.51
CA GLN A 65 54.85 8.29 9.69
C GLN A 65 53.82 7.88 10.76
N LEU A 66 52.82 7.05 10.43
CA LEU A 66 51.91 6.50 11.43
C LEU A 66 52.63 5.52 12.36
N PRO A 67 52.35 5.54 13.69
CA PRO A 67 52.91 4.59 14.64
C PRO A 67 52.67 3.15 14.16
N LYS A 68 53.66 2.27 14.28
CA LYS A 68 53.57 0.87 13.80
C LYS A 68 52.36 0.10 14.35
N THR A 69 51.85 0.48 15.52
CA THR A 69 50.65 -0.08 16.16
C THR A 69 49.32 0.39 15.55
N SER A 70 49.36 1.36 14.64
CA SER A 70 48.19 2.03 14.05
C SER A 70 48.02 1.72 12.56
N ARG A 71 48.86 0.85 12.00
CA ARG A 71 48.81 0.44 10.58
C ARG A 71 47.80 -0.70 10.45
N ALA A 72 46.60 -0.41 9.94
CA ALA A 72 45.55 -1.39 9.72
C ALA A 72 45.61 -1.96 8.29
N ILE A 73 45.43 -3.28 8.14
CA ILE A 73 45.19 -3.90 6.83
C ILE A 73 43.69 -4.12 6.69
N ILE A 74 43.10 -3.48 5.69
CA ILE A 74 41.69 -3.62 5.34
C ILE A 74 41.60 -4.68 4.23
N ILE A 75 40.93 -5.80 4.51
CA ILE A 75 40.56 -6.78 3.47
C ILE A 75 39.07 -6.58 3.18
N VAL A 76 38.77 -6.11 1.97
CA VAL A 76 37.40 -5.95 1.48
C VAL A 76 37.04 -7.21 0.69
N SER A 77 36.17 -8.07 1.21
CA SER A 77 35.81 -9.31 0.49
C SER A 77 34.85 -9.02 -0.66
N GLY A 78 35.27 -9.35 -1.89
CA GLY A 78 34.45 -9.78 -3.03
C GLY A 78 33.54 -8.79 -3.74
N GLY A 79 33.10 -7.70 -3.08
CA GLY A 79 32.21 -6.69 -3.69
C GLY A 79 32.91 -5.47 -4.29
N PHE A 80 34.19 -5.25 -3.95
CA PHE A 80 34.97 -4.09 -4.41
C PHE A 80 36.05 -4.43 -5.45
N GLU A 81 36.38 -5.72 -5.66
CA GLU A 81 37.49 -6.14 -6.54
C GLU A 81 37.11 -6.34 -8.01
N THR A 82 35.87 -6.07 -8.42
CA THR A 82 35.52 -5.98 -9.85
C THR A 82 35.35 -4.52 -10.31
N LYS A 83 36.25 -3.64 -9.86
CA LYS A 83 36.60 -2.48 -10.69
C LYS A 83 37.43 -3.00 -11.87
N VAL A 84 36.74 -3.23 -12.98
CA VAL A 84 37.30 -2.89 -14.30
C VAL A 84 37.94 -1.50 -14.14
N PRO A 85 39.20 -1.28 -14.58
CA PRO A 85 39.92 -0.03 -14.35
C PRO A 85 39.01 1.20 -14.60
N ASP A 86 39.11 2.20 -13.73
CA ASP A 86 38.31 3.45 -13.68
C ASP A 86 38.37 4.32 -14.96
N THR A 87 38.76 3.78 -16.11
CA THR A 87 39.08 4.55 -17.31
C THR A 87 37.86 5.09 -18.07
N PHE A 88 36.64 4.58 -17.86
CA PHE A 88 35.46 5.08 -18.59
C PHE A 88 34.22 5.12 -17.70
N ARG A 89 33.97 6.25 -17.02
CA ARG A 89 32.63 6.56 -16.49
C ARG A 89 32.02 7.71 -17.27
N TYR A 90 31.06 7.39 -18.14
CA TYR A 90 30.31 8.36 -18.90
C TYR A 90 29.17 8.93 -18.06
N SER A 91 28.98 10.23 -18.12
CA SER A 91 27.87 10.95 -17.50
C SER A 91 27.06 11.70 -18.52
N SER A 92 25.92 12.24 -18.10
CA SER A 92 25.02 13.04 -18.96
C SER A 92 25.71 14.19 -19.71
N ASN A 93 26.83 14.70 -19.18
CA ASN A 93 27.63 15.74 -19.84
C ASN A 93 28.14 15.31 -21.21
N TYR A 94 28.50 14.03 -21.39
CA TYR A 94 28.95 13.50 -22.68
C TYR A 94 27.86 13.57 -23.74
N LEU A 95 26.61 13.32 -23.36
CA LEU A 95 25.46 13.43 -24.26
C LEU A 95 25.14 14.90 -24.61
N VAL A 96 25.40 15.83 -23.68
CA VAL A 96 25.28 17.27 -23.94
C VAL A 96 26.34 17.68 -24.98
N ILE A 97 27.62 17.42 -24.69
CA ILE A 97 28.77 17.72 -25.55
C ILE A 97 28.57 17.12 -26.94
N ALA A 98 28.24 15.84 -27.02
CA ALA A 98 28.04 15.16 -28.29
C ALA A 98 26.95 15.82 -29.14
N GLY A 99 25.92 16.42 -28.54
CA GLY A 99 24.89 17.13 -29.31
C GLY A 99 25.23 18.54 -29.73
N GLU A 100 26.22 19.17 -29.10
CA GLU A 100 26.74 20.47 -29.51
C GLU A 100 27.75 20.33 -30.66
N LEU A 101 28.29 19.13 -30.88
CA LEU A 101 29.13 18.84 -32.04
C LEU A 101 28.38 19.14 -33.33
N GLN A 102 29.01 19.94 -34.18
CA GLN A 102 28.56 20.20 -35.53
C GLN A 102 29.49 19.45 -36.47
N TYR A 103 29.13 18.22 -36.84
CA TYR A 103 29.77 17.51 -37.96
C TYR A 103 29.31 18.08 -39.31
N THR A 104 29.34 19.41 -39.46
CA THR A 104 28.84 20.12 -40.65
C THR A 104 29.66 19.85 -41.91
N GLU A 105 30.91 19.37 -41.75
CA GLU A 105 31.85 19.16 -42.86
C GLU A 105 32.31 17.69 -43.03
N LYS A 106 32.00 16.79 -42.09
CA LYS A 106 32.45 15.39 -42.12
C LYS A 106 31.26 14.43 -42.07
N THR A 107 31.27 13.40 -42.91
CA THR A 107 30.28 12.31 -42.83
C THR A 107 30.63 11.33 -41.71
N MET A 108 29.67 10.52 -41.24
CA MET A 108 29.93 9.46 -40.25
C MET A 108 30.97 8.44 -40.73
N LYS A 109 31.06 8.24 -42.06
CA LYS A 109 32.10 7.43 -42.68
C LYS A 109 33.49 8.05 -42.53
N ASP A 110 33.60 9.37 -42.70
CA ASP A 110 34.87 10.08 -42.55
C ASP A 110 35.36 10.00 -41.10
N ILE A 111 34.44 10.20 -40.15
CA ILE A 111 34.71 10.07 -38.71
C ILE A 111 35.15 8.65 -38.35
N ALA A 112 34.44 7.62 -38.82
CA ALA A 112 34.83 6.23 -38.60
C ALA A 112 36.22 5.91 -39.20
N THR A 113 36.52 6.47 -40.37
CA THR A 113 37.83 6.32 -41.03
C THR A 113 38.94 6.97 -40.22
N GLU A 114 38.70 8.16 -39.68
CA GLU A 114 39.64 8.87 -38.82
C GLU A 114 39.96 8.10 -37.53
N ILE A 115 38.93 7.63 -36.82
CA ILE A 115 39.09 6.83 -35.59
C ILE A 115 39.91 5.56 -35.87
N VAL A 116 39.55 4.80 -36.92
CA VAL A 116 40.26 3.56 -37.26
C VAL A 116 41.70 3.84 -37.71
N ASN A 117 41.95 4.91 -38.46
CA ASN A 117 43.32 5.29 -38.86
C ASN A 117 44.18 5.71 -37.67
N ARG A 118 43.61 6.41 -36.67
CA ARG A 118 44.32 6.71 -35.41
C ARG A 118 44.72 5.43 -34.68
N PHE A 119 43.80 4.49 -34.54
CA PHE A 119 44.09 3.20 -33.95
C PHE A 119 45.19 2.43 -34.68
N LYS A 120 45.19 2.40 -36.02
CA LYS A 120 46.28 1.78 -36.80
C LYS A 120 47.64 2.46 -36.61
N SER A 121 47.62 3.75 -36.28
CA SER A 121 48.83 4.55 -36.07
C SER A 121 49.31 4.49 -34.62
N ASP A 122 48.51 3.94 -33.70
CA ASP A 122 48.88 3.76 -32.29
C ASP A 122 49.85 2.58 -32.15
N PRO A 123 51.09 2.79 -31.69
CA PRO A 123 52.06 1.70 -31.51
C PRO A 123 51.57 0.63 -30.53
N ASN A 124 50.69 0.97 -29.59
CA ASN A 124 50.19 0.04 -28.56
C ASN A 124 48.92 -0.71 -28.98
N HIS A 125 48.30 -0.33 -30.11
CA HIS A 125 47.01 -0.88 -30.55
C HIS A 125 45.98 -0.93 -29.41
N ASP A 126 45.82 0.17 -28.66
CA ASP A 126 44.93 0.20 -27.49
C ASP A 126 43.46 0.10 -27.92
N PHE A 127 42.90 -1.10 -27.75
CA PHE A 127 41.51 -1.38 -28.07
C PHE A 127 40.54 -0.59 -27.20
N ASN A 128 40.89 -0.29 -25.94
CA ASN A 128 40.02 0.49 -25.07
C ASN A 128 39.94 1.95 -25.53
N ALA A 129 41.07 2.52 -25.95
CA ALA A 129 41.11 3.85 -26.55
C ALA A 129 40.25 3.91 -27.82
N LEU A 130 40.36 2.90 -28.70
CA LEU A 130 39.52 2.77 -29.89
C LEU A 130 38.03 2.79 -29.56
N ILE A 131 37.59 2.01 -28.56
CA ILE A 131 36.18 1.97 -28.18
C ILE A 131 35.72 3.29 -27.56
N SER A 132 36.55 3.93 -26.73
CA SER A 132 36.23 5.23 -26.14
C SER A 132 36.01 6.32 -27.19
N GLU A 133 36.75 6.30 -28.31
CA GLU A 133 36.56 7.25 -29.40
C GLU A 133 35.23 7.08 -30.15
N THR A 134 34.56 5.93 -30.01
CA THR A 134 33.26 5.69 -30.65
C THR A 134 32.07 6.30 -29.89
N VAL A 135 32.27 6.68 -28.63
CA VAL A 135 31.20 7.12 -27.72
C VAL A 135 30.54 8.40 -28.22
N GLU A 136 31.34 9.40 -28.61
CA GLU A 136 30.85 10.69 -29.07
C GLU A 136 30.00 10.58 -30.36
N PRO A 137 30.45 9.92 -31.45
CA PRO A 137 29.62 9.70 -32.63
C PRO A 137 28.31 8.97 -32.33
N ILE A 138 28.35 7.95 -31.46
CA ILE A 138 27.14 7.20 -31.08
C ILE A 138 26.16 8.09 -30.32
N MET A 139 26.63 8.84 -29.31
CA MET A 139 25.80 9.78 -28.55
C MET A 139 25.23 10.89 -29.43
N TYR A 140 26.00 11.40 -30.40
CA TYR A 140 25.54 12.37 -31.39
C TYR A 140 24.37 11.83 -32.20
N LEU A 141 24.50 10.62 -32.76
CA LEU A 141 23.46 9.97 -33.55
C LEU A 141 22.20 9.70 -32.70
N LEU A 142 22.36 9.21 -31.47
CA LEU A 142 21.24 8.96 -30.55
C LEU A 142 20.47 10.23 -30.23
N LYS A 143 21.16 11.33 -29.93
CA LYS A 143 20.52 12.61 -29.59
C LYS A 143 19.73 13.20 -30.77
N ARG A 144 20.21 12.95 -32.00
CA ARG A 144 19.53 13.36 -33.24
C ARG A 144 18.50 12.36 -33.74
N GLU A 145 18.27 11.29 -32.98
CA GLU A 145 17.33 10.23 -33.37
C GLU A 145 17.68 9.66 -34.75
N GLN A 146 18.95 9.34 -34.95
CA GLN A 146 19.48 8.76 -36.18
C GLN A 146 19.85 7.28 -35.97
N ASN A 147 19.97 6.54 -37.08
CA ASN A 147 20.30 5.13 -37.05
C ASN A 147 21.79 4.95 -36.74
N LEU A 148 22.11 4.14 -35.73
CA LEU A 148 23.48 3.87 -35.35
C LEU A 148 24.28 3.11 -36.42
N ALA A 149 23.59 2.38 -37.30
CA ALA A 149 24.20 1.66 -38.42
C ALA A 149 24.97 2.59 -39.38
N ASP A 150 24.59 3.87 -39.45
CA ASP A 150 25.26 4.87 -40.29
C ASP A 150 26.73 5.07 -39.89
N PHE A 151 27.04 4.91 -38.60
CA PHE A 151 28.39 4.93 -38.07
C PHE A 151 28.93 3.51 -37.82
N SER A 152 28.21 2.68 -37.04
CA SER A 152 28.67 1.36 -36.60
C SER A 152 28.97 0.43 -37.79
N GLY A 153 28.16 0.51 -38.86
CA GLY A 153 28.36 -0.27 -40.08
C GLY A 153 29.63 0.12 -40.84
N GLN A 154 29.95 1.41 -40.91
CA GLN A 154 31.18 1.90 -41.55
C GLN A 154 32.40 1.53 -40.71
N PHE A 155 32.33 1.78 -39.40
CA PHE A 155 33.36 1.46 -38.42
C PHE A 155 33.74 -0.02 -38.47
N LYS A 156 32.75 -0.90 -38.42
CA LYS A 156 32.90 -2.36 -38.55
C LYS A 156 33.56 -2.79 -39.85
N ARG A 157 33.14 -2.23 -40.99
CA ARG A 157 33.74 -2.53 -42.31
C ARG A 157 35.22 -2.14 -42.38
N LEU A 158 35.58 -1.02 -41.77
CA LEU A 158 36.97 -0.54 -41.73
C LEU A 158 37.83 -1.43 -40.82
N LEU A 159 37.31 -1.79 -39.64
CA LEU A 159 37.96 -2.67 -38.67
C LEU A 159 38.13 -4.10 -39.17
N SER A 160 37.17 -4.64 -39.93
CA SER A 160 37.23 -6.01 -40.46
C SER A 160 38.41 -6.29 -41.41
N LYS A 161 39.11 -5.24 -41.87
CA LYS A 161 40.31 -5.34 -42.70
C LYS A 161 41.58 -5.58 -41.87
N GLU A 162 41.52 -5.32 -40.57
CA GLU A 162 42.64 -5.53 -39.67
C GLU A 162 42.64 -6.96 -39.16
N LYS A 163 43.80 -7.61 -39.24
CA LYS A 163 44.01 -8.92 -38.65
C LYS A 163 44.17 -8.73 -37.14
N ASP A 164 43.68 -9.70 -36.36
CA ASP A 164 43.88 -9.77 -34.90
C ASP A 164 43.04 -8.83 -34.01
N ILE A 165 42.08 -8.08 -34.56
CA ILE A 165 41.16 -7.26 -33.75
C ILE A 165 39.83 -8.01 -33.52
N PRO A 166 39.29 -8.01 -32.28
CA PRO A 166 37.96 -8.53 -32.01
C PRO A 166 36.89 -7.91 -32.90
N CYS A 167 35.90 -8.71 -33.31
CA CYS A 167 34.80 -8.19 -34.11
C CYS A 167 33.97 -7.20 -33.28
N VAL A 168 33.94 -5.94 -33.68
CA VAL A 168 33.17 -4.90 -33.00
C VAL A 168 31.76 -4.83 -33.58
N SER A 169 30.76 -5.23 -32.80
CA SER A 169 29.35 -5.12 -33.14
C SER A 169 28.73 -3.83 -32.60
N GLN A 170 27.62 -3.39 -33.19
CA GLN A 170 26.85 -2.26 -32.64
C GLN A 170 26.36 -2.57 -31.23
N ARG A 171 25.94 -3.82 -30.97
CA ARG A 171 25.61 -4.27 -29.61
C ARG A 171 26.75 -4.12 -28.63
N PHE A 172 27.95 -4.55 -29.01
CA PHE A 172 29.12 -4.42 -28.16
C PHE A 172 29.39 -2.96 -27.80
N LEU A 173 29.27 -2.05 -28.78
CA LEU A 173 29.42 -0.61 -28.53
C LEU A 173 28.35 -0.07 -27.59
N ILE A 174 27.08 -0.43 -27.80
CA ILE A 174 25.97 -0.01 -26.95
C ILE A 174 26.15 -0.54 -25.53
N ASP A 175 26.40 -1.83 -25.36
CA ASP A 175 26.55 -2.47 -24.05
C ASP A 175 27.78 -1.92 -23.31
N THR A 176 28.88 -1.66 -24.03
CA THR A 176 30.06 -0.99 -23.45
C THR A 176 29.71 0.42 -22.97
N ILE A 177 29.02 1.23 -23.76
CA ILE A 177 28.60 2.57 -23.33
C ILE A 177 27.65 2.48 -22.14
N MET A 178 26.67 1.58 -22.17
CA MET A 178 25.70 1.43 -21.07
C MET A 178 26.37 0.94 -19.79
N MET A 179 27.28 -0.03 -19.85
CA MET A 179 27.97 -0.53 -18.65
C MET A 179 28.91 0.50 -18.01
N ASN A 180 29.42 1.41 -18.83
CA ASN A 180 30.31 2.49 -18.39
C ASN A 180 29.54 3.80 -18.13
N SER A 181 28.22 3.84 -18.29
CA SER A 181 27.42 5.05 -18.07
C SER A 181 26.87 5.08 -16.64
N ASP A 182 26.74 6.27 -16.08
CA ASP A 182 25.93 6.43 -14.88
C ASP A 182 24.47 6.01 -15.13
N ARG A 183 23.74 5.76 -14.04
CA ARG A 183 22.36 5.26 -14.08
C ARG A 183 21.42 6.15 -14.90
N PHE A 184 21.55 7.47 -14.77
CA PHE A 184 20.68 8.42 -15.44
C PHE A 184 20.96 8.43 -16.95
N LEU A 185 22.24 8.46 -17.33
CA LEU A 185 22.67 8.39 -18.71
C LEU A 185 22.24 7.06 -19.34
N CYS A 186 22.42 5.91 -18.66
CA CYS A 186 21.95 4.62 -19.17
C CYS A 186 20.47 4.64 -19.55
N ARG A 187 19.64 5.20 -18.67
CA ARG A 187 18.21 5.31 -18.90
C ARG A 187 17.90 6.27 -20.05
N ARG A 188 18.57 7.41 -20.11
CA ARG A 188 18.43 8.37 -21.20
C ARG A 188 18.84 7.75 -22.54
N LEU A 189 19.96 7.03 -22.57
CA LEU A 189 20.44 6.30 -23.75
C LEU A 189 19.45 5.23 -24.16
N THR A 190 18.88 4.47 -23.23
CA THR A 190 17.82 3.47 -23.52
C THR A 190 16.61 4.13 -24.19
N SER A 191 16.18 5.30 -23.67
CA SER A 191 15.08 6.09 -24.23
C SER A 191 15.40 6.73 -25.59
N LEU A 192 16.66 7.07 -25.87
CA LEU A 192 17.06 7.58 -27.19
C LEU A 192 17.25 6.45 -28.20
N LEU A 193 17.81 5.32 -27.75
CA LEU A 193 17.96 4.11 -28.54
C LEU A 193 16.61 3.65 -29.07
N CYS A 194 15.59 3.54 -28.21
CA CYS A 194 14.27 3.02 -28.61
C CYS A 194 13.61 3.81 -29.74
N LYS A 195 13.98 5.10 -29.92
CA LYS A 195 13.39 5.94 -30.96
C LYS A 195 13.70 5.44 -32.37
N ARG A 196 14.93 4.99 -32.61
CA ARG A 196 15.43 4.67 -33.98
C ARG A 196 16.24 3.40 -34.12
N ASN A 197 16.54 2.75 -33.00
CA ASN A 197 17.41 1.59 -32.93
C ASN A 197 16.76 0.53 -32.06
N SER A 198 17.16 -0.73 -32.25
CA SER A 198 16.73 -1.81 -31.36
C SER A 198 17.39 -1.65 -29.98
N VAL A 199 16.60 -1.87 -28.92
CA VAL A 199 17.03 -1.78 -27.53
C VAL A 199 17.43 -3.18 -27.06
N PRO A 200 18.65 -3.37 -26.53
CA PRO A 200 19.03 -4.67 -26.01
C PRO A 200 18.22 -5.01 -24.74
N MET A 201 17.69 -6.23 -24.69
CA MET A 201 16.94 -6.79 -23.56
C MET A 201 17.76 -7.82 -22.79
N ILE A 202 18.43 -8.73 -23.52
CA ILE A 202 19.28 -9.78 -22.96
C ILE A 202 20.64 -9.74 -23.64
N GLN A 203 21.70 -9.63 -22.85
CA GLN A 203 23.10 -9.59 -23.32
C GLN A 203 23.98 -10.52 -22.48
N PRO A 204 25.07 -11.09 -23.03
CA PRO A 204 26.08 -11.77 -22.23
C PRO A 204 26.83 -10.77 -21.34
N PRO A 205 27.29 -11.14 -20.12
CA PRO A 205 28.14 -10.30 -19.30
C PRO A 205 29.47 -9.99 -20.01
N LEU A 206 29.93 -8.73 -19.96
CA LEU A 206 31.27 -8.38 -20.39
C LEU A 206 32.30 -9.16 -19.54
N GLY A 207 33.07 -10.03 -20.19
CA GLY A 207 34.18 -10.76 -19.57
C GLY A 207 33.84 -12.14 -19.00
N SER A 208 32.56 -12.56 -18.98
CA SER A 208 32.22 -13.92 -18.58
C SER A 208 32.48 -14.90 -19.72
N THR A 209 33.15 -16.02 -19.41
CA THR A 209 33.27 -17.18 -20.30
C THR A 209 32.10 -18.15 -20.12
N ASN A 210 31.29 -17.98 -19.07
CA ASN A 210 30.13 -18.80 -18.83
C ASN A 210 28.95 -18.28 -19.67
N ASN A 211 28.10 -19.20 -20.16
CA ASN A 211 26.85 -18.89 -20.86
C ASN A 211 25.78 -18.27 -19.93
N GLU A 212 26.20 -17.43 -18.99
CA GLU A 212 25.31 -16.64 -18.16
C GLU A 212 24.83 -15.44 -18.98
N TYR A 213 23.58 -15.03 -18.79
CA TYR A 213 22.97 -13.91 -19.49
C TYR A 213 22.53 -12.85 -18.48
N ARG A 214 22.63 -11.58 -18.87
CA ARG A 214 22.18 -10.45 -18.09
C ARG A 214 20.97 -9.80 -18.77
N SER A 215 19.90 -9.61 -17.99
CA SER A 215 18.78 -8.76 -18.37
C SER A 215 19.14 -7.27 -18.21
N ILE A 216 18.80 -6.46 -19.22
CA ILE A 216 19.00 -5.01 -19.18
C ILE A 216 17.79 -4.36 -18.50
N SER A 217 17.98 -4.02 -17.22
CA SER A 217 16.96 -3.45 -16.33
C SER A 217 16.21 -2.25 -16.92
N ASN A 218 16.91 -1.38 -17.66
CA ASN A 218 16.35 -0.12 -18.14
C ASN A 218 15.27 -0.29 -19.21
N ILE A 219 15.15 -1.48 -19.82
CA ILE A 219 14.11 -1.74 -20.81
C ILE A 219 12.70 -1.57 -20.24
N ILE A 220 12.53 -1.78 -18.92
CA ILE A 220 11.25 -1.61 -18.22
C ILE A 220 10.68 -0.19 -18.37
N HIS A 221 11.54 0.81 -18.54
CA HIS A 221 11.16 2.22 -18.65
C HIS A 221 10.75 2.64 -20.06
N VAL A 222 11.07 1.83 -21.06
CA VAL A 222 10.75 2.09 -22.48
C VAL A 222 9.82 1.03 -23.06
N TRP A 223 9.42 0.04 -22.27
CA TRP A 223 8.48 -0.99 -22.69
C TRP A 223 7.13 -0.35 -23.02
N ASP A 224 6.62 -0.64 -24.22
CA ASP A 224 5.32 -0.13 -24.63
C ASP A 224 4.23 -1.16 -24.33
N TYR A 225 3.53 -0.93 -23.23
CA TYR A 225 2.46 -1.78 -22.72
C TYR A 225 1.17 -1.71 -23.54
N TYR A 226 1.08 -0.78 -24.50
CA TYR A 226 -0.13 -0.55 -25.30
C TYR A 226 -0.07 -1.21 -26.68
N ARG A 227 1.02 -1.91 -27.00
CA ARG A 227 1.19 -2.59 -28.29
C ARG A 227 1.69 -4.01 -28.10
N PRO A 228 1.16 -4.98 -28.87
CA PRO A 228 1.66 -6.34 -28.81
C PRO A 228 3.15 -6.39 -29.16
N VAL A 229 3.91 -7.20 -28.42
CA VAL A 229 5.33 -7.45 -28.70
C VAL A 229 5.50 -8.87 -29.21
N LEU A 230 6.06 -9.02 -30.41
CA LEU A 230 6.35 -10.33 -31.00
C LEU A 230 7.83 -10.70 -30.85
N LEU A 231 8.15 -11.91 -30.41
CA LEU A 231 9.51 -12.43 -30.38
C LEU A 231 9.82 -13.30 -31.61
N SER A 232 10.81 -12.92 -32.40
CA SER A 232 11.36 -13.71 -33.50
C SER A 232 12.58 -14.51 -33.08
N PHE A 233 12.57 -15.83 -33.26
CA PHE A 233 13.74 -16.68 -33.02
C PHE A 233 13.83 -17.83 -34.03
N GLY A 234 15.03 -18.37 -34.20
CA GLY A 234 15.29 -19.51 -35.07
C GLY A 234 15.46 -20.80 -34.28
N ILE A 235 15.01 -21.93 -34.84
CA ILE A 235 15.32 -23.27 -34.33
C ILE A 235 16.22 -23.96 -35.37
N GLY A 236 17.44 -24.30 -34.96
CA GLY A 236 18.50 -24.69 -35.89
C GLY A 236 19.16 -23.50 -36.61
N GLN A 237 19.97 -23.79 -37.63
CA GLN A 237 20.76 -22.76 -38.34
C GLN A 237 19.92 -21.96 -39.34
N CYS A 238 19.17 -20.96 -38.87
CA CYS A 238 18.33 -20.11 -39.70
C CYS A 238 19.08 -18.89 -40.28
N LYS A 239 19.97 -19.12 -41.25
CA LYS A 239 20.74 -18.03 -41.90
C LYS A 239 19.82 -16.96 -42.49
N GLY A 240 20.15 -15.69 -42.31
CA GLY A 240 19.36 -14.57 -42.86
C GLY A 240 18.08 -14.21 -42.11
N LYS A 241 17.80 -14.79 -40.92
CA LYS A 241 16.59 -14.49 -40.12
C LYS A 241 16.42 -13.00 -39.84
N THR A 242 17.42 -12.37 -39.23
CA THR A 242 17.40 -10.92 -38.93
C THR A 242 17.20 -10.08 -40.20
N SER A 243 17.80 -10.50 -41.32
CA SER A 243 17.61 -9.82 -42.60
C SER A 243 16.16 -9.89 -43.05
N LEU A 244 15.50 -11.05 -42.92
CA LEU A 244 14.08 -11.21 -43.23
C LEU A 244 13.21 -10.36 -42.29
N ILE A 245 13.48 -10.35 -40.98
CA ILE A 245 12.74 -9.54 -40.01
C ILE A 245 12.86 -8.04 -40.31
N ASN A 246 14.08 -7.56 -40.63
CA ASN A 246 14.29 -6.18 -41.07
C ASN A 246 13.49 -5.83 -42.32
N THR A 247 13.36 -6.77 -43.26
CA THR A 247 12.51 -6.57 -44.45
C THR A 247 11.03 -6.62 -44.09
N LEU A 248 10.58 -7.58 -43.27
CA LEU A 248 9.16 -7.72 -42.90
C LEU A 248 8.62 -6.53 -42.13
N PHE A 249 9.42 -5.93 -41.25
CA PHE A 249 8.94 -4.87 -40.36
C PHE A 249 9.59 -3.51 -40.62
N ASP A 250 10.44 -3.38 -41.63
CA ASP A 250 11.26 -2.19 -41.86
C ASP A 250 12.06 -1.80 -40.59
N SER A 251 12.55 -2.83 -39.87
CA SER A 251 13.37 -2.69 -38.67
C SER A 251 14.87 -2.65 -39.00
N ASN A 252 15.68 -2.25 -38.03
CA ASN A 252 17.12 -2.05 -38.19
C ASN A 252 17.95 -2.93 -37.25
N PHE A 253 17.54 -4.18 -37.00
CA PHE A 253 18.31 -5.09 -36.16
C PHE A 253 19.68 -5.40 -36.78
N GLU A 254 20.70 -5.50 -35.93
CA GLU A 254 22.04 -5.87 -36.40
C GLU A 254 22.08 -7.34 -36.82
N GLN A 255 22.57 -7.61 -38.04
CA GLN A 255 22.65 -8.97 -38.56
C GLN A 255 23.65 -9.83 -37.76
N SER A 256 23.21 -11.05 -37.42
CA SER A 256 23.99 -11.98 -36.60
C SER A 256 25.37 -12.29 -37.18
N MET A 257 26.37 -12.21 -36.29
CA MET A 257 27.75 -12.61 -36.57
C MET A 257 28.13 -13.86 -35.78
N LYS A 258 29.21 -14.53 -36.21
CA LYS A 258 29.88 -15.57 -35.41
C LYS A 258 30.65 -14.92 -34.25
N ASP A 259 29.92 -14.28 -33.35
CA ASP A 259 30.43 -13.58 -32.18
C ASP A 259 29.54 -13.93 -30.98
N ARG A 260 30.15 -14.06 -29.80
CA ARG A 260 29.46 -14.37 -28.53
C ARG A 260 28.37 -13.36 -28.20
N TYR A 261 28.53 -12.10 -28.61
CA TYR A 261 27.52 -11.03 -28.43
C TYR A 261 26.25 -11.20 -29.28
N PHE A 262 26.20 -12.27 -30.09
CA PHE A 262 25.01 -12.67 -30.83
C PHE A 262 24.47 -14.03 -30.39
N SER A 263 25.04 -14.69 -29.40
CA SER A 263 24.54 -16.01 -28.97
C SER A 263 23.48 -15.85 -27.89
N ALA A 264 22.23 -16.19 -28.21
CA ALA A 264 21.06 -16.11 -27.33
C ALA A 264 20.77 -14.71 -26.75
N THR A 265 21.09 -13.66 -27.49
CA THR A 265 20.75 -12.27 -27.12
C THR A 265 19.40 -11.89 -27.69
N VAL A 266 18.69 -10.98 -27.02
CA VAL A 266 17.39 -10.47 -27.49
C VAL A 266 17.43 -8.96 -27.54
N ASP A 267 17.04 -8.38 -28.67
CA ASP A 267 16.84 -6.95 -28.85
C ASP A 267 15.37 -6.66 -29.19
N VAL A 268 14.85 -5.49 -28.81
CA VAL A 268 13.47 -5.07 -29.05
C VAL A 268 13.43 -3.76 -29.83
N ASP A 269 12.68 -3.73 -30.92
CA ASP A 269 12.38 -2.53 -31.71
C ASP A 269 10.92 -2.12 -31.50
N PHE A 270 10.74 -0.94 -30.90
CA PHE A 270 9.45 -0.35 -30.53
C PHE A 270 8.77 0.42 -31.67
N GLY A 271 9.39 0.47 -32.86
CA GLY A 271 8.82 1.07 -34.07
C GLY A 271 8.62 2.58 -34.00
N TYR A 272 9.33 3.30 -33.13
CA TYR A 272 9.21 4.76 -32.98
C TYR A 272 9.79 5.55 -34.17
N HIS A 273 10.52 4.92 -35.08
CA HIS A 273 11.18 5.60 -36.21
C HIS A 273 10.27 5.88 -37.41
N PHE A 274 9.04 5.36 -37.41
CA PHE A 274 8.05 5.62 -38.44
C PHE A 274 7.24 6.87 -38.11
N ILE A 275 6.86 7.63 -39.15
CA ILE A 275 5.92 8.76 -39.02
C ILE A 275 4.59 8.26 -38.44
N GLU A 276 4.11 7.12 -38.97
CA GLU A 276 3.00 6.37 -38.42
C GLU A 276 3.53 5.11 -37.75
N ARG A 277 3.43 5.08 -36.42
CA ARG A 277 4.05 4.05 -35.60
C ARG A 277 3.40 2.68 -35.85
N ARG A 278 4.19 1.62 -36.11
CA ARG A 278 3.70 0.24 -36.38
C ARG A 278 2.77 -0.30 -35.27
N PRO A 279 1.69 -1.02 -35.59
CA PRO A 279 0.74 -1.52 -34.58
C PRO A 279 1.36 -2.52 -33.58
N ILE A 280 2.53 -3.08 -33.91
CA ILE A 280 3.26 -4.04 -33.08
C ILE A 280 4.71 -3.62 -32.84
N ASN A 281 5.26 -4.08 -31.72
CA ASN A 281 6.68 -4.09 -31.44
C ASN A 281 7.26 -5.46 -31.85
N ILE A 282 8.51 -5.49 -32.25
CA ILE A 282 9.19 -6.71 -32.69
C ILE A 282 10.45 -6.90 -31.86
N ALA A 283 10.73 -8.12 -31.43
CA ALA A 283 11.96 -8.50 -30.75
C ALA A 283 12.68 -9.54 -31.59
N ASP A 284 13.99 -9.38 -31.79
CA ASP A 284 14.83 -10.31 -32.53
C ASP A 284 15.75 -11.05 -31.57
N THR A 285 15.66 -12.37 -31.57
CA THR A 285 16.66 -13.22 -30.92
C THR A 285 17.81 -13.45 -31.88
N HIS A 286 19.04 -13.23 -31.43
CA HIS A 286 20.22 -13.55 -32.21
C HIS A 286 20.83 -14.85 -31.71
N GLY A 287 21.39 -15.62 -32.65
CA GLY A 287 21.88 -16.96 -32.36
C GLY A 287 20.74 -17.91 -32.00
N GLU A 288 21.09 -18.99 -31.31
CA GLU A 288 20.14 -19.99 -30.84
C GLU A 288 19.77 -19.69 -29.38
N ILE A 289 18.48 -19.47 -29.10
CA ILE A 289 17.98 -19.33 -27.73
C ILE A 289 17.74 -20.71 -27.13
N SER A 290 18.25 -20.96 -25.92
CA SER A 290 17.98 -22.21 -25.22
C SER A 290 16.50 -22.32 -24.85
N SER A 291 16.01 -23.55 -24.67
CA SER A 291 14.66 -23.78 -24.16
C SER A 291 14.44 -23.13 -22.80
N GLU A 292 15.46 -23.16 -21.95
CA GLU A 292 15.41 -22.62 -20.59
C GLU A 292 15.28 -21.09 -20.61
N ASN A 293 16.07 -20.41 -21.46
CA ASN A 293 15.99 -18.96 -21.61
C ASN A 293 14.66 -18.54 -22.23
N LEU A 294 14.18 -19.28 -23.24
CA LEU A 294 12.88 -18.99 -23.85
C LEU A 294 11.75 -19.15 -22.83
N ALA A 295 11.77 -20.20 -22.01
CA ALA A 295 10.76 -20.42 -20.97
C ALA A 295 10.72 -19.28 -19.93
N GLN A 296 11.87 -18.67 -19.63
CA GLN A 296 11.94 -17.54 -18.70
C GLN A 296 11.33 -16.26 -19.27
N ILE A 297 11.46 -16.03 -20.59
CA ILE A 297 11.08 -14.75 -21.21
C ILE A 297 9.81 -14.82 -22.04
N SER A 298 9.28 -16.00 -22.34
CA SER A 298 8.11 -16.18 -23.22
C SER A 298 6.88 -15.41 -22.71
N MET A 299 6.71 -15.29 -21.40
CA MET A 299 5.60 -14.56 -20.79
C MET A 299 5.61 -13.04 -21.04
N LEU A 300 6.70 -12.48 -21.58
CA LEU A 300 6.80 -11.07 -21.94
C LEU A 300 6.21 -10.74 -23.31
N PHE A 301 5.93 -11.74 -24.14
CA PHE A 301 5.60 -11.54 -25.54
C PHE A 301 4.16 -11.97 -25.84
N ASN A 302 3.47 -11.18 -26.66
CA ASN A 302 2.12 -11.47 -27.14
C ASN A 302 2.12 -12.54 -28.24
N GLY A 303 3.26 -12.74 -28.90
CA GLY A 303 3.39 -13.76 -29.92
C GLY A 303 4.82 -14.04 -30.36
N PHE A 304 4.96 -15.01 -31.25
CA PHE A 304 6.23 -15.64 -31.61
C PHE A 304 6.30 -15.89 -33.12
N LEU A 305 7.39 -15.44 -33.72
CA LEU A 305 7.76 -15.72 -35.11
C LEU A 305 8.90 -16.74 -35.10
N ILE A 306 8.58 -17.99 -35.40
CA ILE A 306 9.51 -19.11 -35.26
C ILE A 306 10.03 -19.47 -36.64
N HIS A 307 11.33 -19.29 -36.86
CA HIS A 307 11.96 -19.59 -38.13
C HIS A 307 12.59 -20.98 -38.08
N VAL A 308 12.29 -21.84 -39.06
CA VAL A 308 12.91 -23.17 -39.17
C VAL A 308 13.28 -23.43 -40.63
N ASP A 309 14.51 -23.90 -40.84
CA ASP A 309 14.96 -24.40 -42.14
C ASP A 309 14.23 -25.70 -42.51
N SER A 310 13.79 -25.83 -43.76
CA SER A 310 13.00 -26.98 -44.23
C SER A 310 13.72 -28.33 -44.01
N LYS A 311 15.04 -28.39 -44.20
CA LYS A 311 15.86 -29.61 -44.03
C LYS A 311 16.04 -29.94 -42.56
N TYR A 312 16.25 -28.91 -41.72
CA TYR A 312 16.31 -29.07 -40.27
C TYR A 312 14.99 -29.59 -39.71
N LEU A 313 13.85 -29.03 -40.16
CA LEU A 313 12.51 -29.42 -39.74
C LEU A 313 12.27 -30.91 -39.94
N CYS A 314 12.55 -31.43 -41.15
CA CYS A 314 12.36 -32.84 -41.49
C CYS A 314 13.25 -33.78 -40.66
N SER A 315 14.38 -33.31 -40.14
CA SER A 315 15.33 -34.12 -39.37
C SER A 315 15.15 -33.98 -37.86
N ASN A 316 14.51 -32.91 -37.39
CA ASN A 316 14.48 -32.51 -35.96
C ASN A 316 13.11 -32.01 -35.50
N GLN A 317 12.02 -32.54 -36.06
CA GLN A 317 10.65 -32.14 -35.71
C GLN A 317 10.37 -32.08 -34.20
N TRP A 318 10.95 -33.01 -33.41
CA TRP A 318 10.78 -33.06 -31.96
C TRP A 318 11.38 -31.86 -31.24
N ASN A 319 12.48 -31.29 -31.74
CA ASN A 319 13.04 -30.08 -31.17
C ASN A 319 12.10 -28.90 -31.40
N VAL A 320 11.52 -28.77 -32.60
CA VAL A 320 10.53 -27.72 -32.88
C VAL A 320 9.31 -27.84 -31.97
N ILE A 321 8.81 -29.07 -31.77
CA ILE A 321 7.73 -29.36 -30.83
C ILE A 321 8.13 -28.98 -29.39
N LYS A 322 9.36 -29.27 -28.96
CA LYS A 322 9.88 -28.89 -27.64
C LYS A 322 9.78 -27.38 -27.42
N TYR A 323 10.18 -26.57 -28.40
CA TYR A 323 10.09 -25.10 -28.31
C TYR A 323 8.64 -24.61 -28.30
N LEU A 324 7.77 -25.16 -29.15
CA LEU A 324 6.35 -24.80 -29.19
C LEU A 324 5.63 -25.09 -27.86
N LYS A 325 6.03 -26.15 -27.17
CA LYS A 325 5.55 -26.48 -25.81
C LYS A 325 6.01 -25.49 -24.73
N LEU A 326 6.86 -24.51 -25.02
CA LEU A 326 7.25 -23.49 -24.04
C LEU A 326 6.43 -22.20 -24.16
N LEU A 327 5.60 -22.12 -25.20
CA LEU A 327 4.82 -20.93 -25.54
C LEU A 327 3.42 -21.05 -24.94
N SER A 328 2.86 -19.91 -24.51
CA SER A 328 1.50 -19.87 -23.97
C SER A 328 0.47 -20.20 -25.06
N SER A 329 -0.60 -20.92 -24.71
CA SER A 329 -1.69 -21.22 -25.64
C SER A 329 -2.47 -19.98 -26.12
N GLN A 330 -2.30 -18.85 -25.43
CA GLN A 330 -2.92 -17.57 -25.77
C GLN A 330 -2.04 -16.71 -26.70
N SER A 331 -0.80 -17.13 -26.97
CA SER A 331 0.13 -16.37 -27.80
C SER A 331 -0.22 -16.51 -29.28
N TYR A 332 0.03 -15.46 -30.06
CA TYR A 332 0.11 -15.60 -31.52
C TYR A 332 1.37 -16.40 -31.88
N VAL A 333 1.27 -17.47 -32.68
CA VAL A 333 2.44 -18.26 -33.09
C VAL A 333 2.42 -18.47 -34.60
N LEU A 334 3.46 -17.97 -35.28
CA LEU A 334 3.67 -18.17 -36.72
C LEU A 334 5.00 -18.88 -36.98
N LEU A 335 4.92 -20.08 -37.52
CA LEU A 335 6.02 -20.93 -37.93
C LEU A 335 6.38 -20.63 -39.39
N LEU A 336 7.50 -19.95 -39.60
CA LEU A 336 8.04 -19.61 -40.91
C LEU A 336 9.00 -20.72 -41.37
N ILE A 337 8.54 -21.54 -42.30
CA ILE A 337 9.33 -22.62 -42.90
C ILE A 337 10.14 -22.04 -44.06
N ARG A 338 11.46 -22.10 -43.95
CA ARG A 338 12.38 -21.41 -44.86
C ARG A 338 13.06 -22.36 -45.80
N ASP A 339 13.47 -21.82 -46.94
CA ASP A 339 14.30 -22.50 -47.95
C ASP A 339 13.64 -23.81 -48.41
N VAL A 340 12.36 -23.70 -48.77
CA VAL A 340 11.55 -24.80 -49.28
C VAL A 340 11.93 -25.02 -50.75
N ASP A 341 12.55 -26.18 -51.01
CA ASP A 341 12.85 -26.65 -52.37
C ASP A 341 11.60 -27.40 -52.87
N GLY A 342 10.96 -26.94 -53.95
CA GLY A 342 9.65 -27.45 -54.44
C GLY A 342 9.57 -28.95 -54.78
N GLU A 343 10.67 -29.69 -54.68
CA GLU A 343 10.72 -31.16 -54.83
C GLU A 343 10.42 -31.92 -53.50
N ASN A 344 10.41 -31.25 -52.34
CA ASN A 344 10.20 -31.88 -51.01
C ASN A 344 8.88 -31.48 -50.32
N ASP A 345 7.96 -30.85 -51.05
CA ASP A 345 6.77 -30.22 -50.47
C ASP A 345 5.89 -31.18 -49.67
N GLU A 346 5.63 -32.41 -50.16
CA GLU A 346 4.75 -33.34 -49.46
C GLU A 346 5.29 -33.79 -48.08
N LYS A 347 6.60 -34.04 -47.98
CA LYS A 347 7.22 -34.48 -46.72
C LYS A 347 7.30 -33.34 -45.71
N ILE A 348 7.64 -32.14 -46.18
CA ILE A 348 7.67 -30.95 -45.34
C ILE A 348 6.26 -30.63 -44.85
N GLN A 349 5.28 -30.64 -45.75
CA GLN A 349 3.89 -30.38 -45.44
C GLN A 349 3.37 -31.38 -44.40
N SER A 350 3.60 -32.68 -44.57
CA SER A 350 3.25 -33.70 -43.58
C SER A 350 3.92 -33.46 -42.21
N THR A 351 5.18 -33.01 -42.20
CA THR A 351 5.91 -32.68 -40.97
C THR A 351 5.31 -31.44 -40.29
N VAL A 352 5.01 -30.39 -41.05
CA VAL A 352 4.39 -29.16 -40.57
C VAL A 352 2.99 -29.44 -40.03
N GLU A 353 2.20 -30.23 -40.74
CA GLU A 353 0.88 -30.69 -40.29
C GLU A 353 0.98 -31.45 -38.98
N THR A 354 1.98 -32.32 -38.83
CA THR A 354 2.26 -33.01 -37.55
C THR A 354 2.60 -32.01 -36.44
N ILE A 355 3.42 -30.99 -36.71
CA ILE A 355 3.82 -29.97 -35.72
C ILE A 355 2.66 -29.05 -35.34
N CYS A 356 1.91 -28.54 -36.31
CA CYS A 356 0.71 -27.73 -36.10
C CYS A 356 -0.39 -28.53 -35.42
N SER A 357 -0.48 -29.84 -35.66
CA SER A 357 -1.38 -30.71 -34.90
C SER A 357 -1.05 -30.71 -33.43
N VAL A 358 0.23 -30.53 -33.03
CA VAL A 358 0.68 -30.50 -31.63
C VAL A 358 0.36 -29.16 -30.94
N CYS A 359 0.36 -28.08 -31.71
CA CYS A 359 0.16 -26.72 -31.23
C CYS A 359 -0.95 -26.04 -32.05
N SER A 360 -2.21 -26.16 -31.59
CA SER A 360 -3.40 -25.79 -32.39
C SER A 360 -3.53 -24.31 -32.75
N HIS A 361 -2.79 -23.43 -32.06
CA HIS A 361 -2.73 -21.99 -32.35
C HIS A 361 -1.50 -21.61 -33.19
N CYS A 362 -0.66 -22.58 -33.57
CA CYS A 362 0.50 -22.39 -34.44
C CYS A 362 0.06 -22.39 -35.91
N GLN A 363 0.22 -21.26 -36.56
CA GLN A 363 0.06 -21.15 -38.00
C GLN A 363 1.41 -21.41 -38.68
N SER A 364 1.41 -21.88 -39.92
CA SER A 364 2.64 -22.02 -40.70
C SER A 364 2.57 -21.21 -41.99
N HIS A 365 3.73 -20.77 -42.46
CA HIS A 365 3.87 -20.14 -43.76
C HIS A 365 5.19 -20.55 -44.41
N TYR A 366 5.15 -20.80 -45.72
CA TYR A 366 6.27 -21.32 -46.47
C TYR A 366 6.95 -20.17 -47.22
N LEU A 367 8.25 -20.02 -46.98
CA LEU A 367 9.07 -19.04 -47.66
C LEU A 367 10.05 -19.77 -48.59
N PRO A 368 10.00 -19.52 -49.90
CA PRO A 368 11.03 -19.98 -50.84
C PRO A 368 12.39 -19.39 -50.47
N ASN A 369 13.46 -19.90 -51.10
CA ASN A 369 14.85 -19.61 -50.75
C ASN A 369 15.10 -18.11 -50.47
N VAL A 370 15.22 -17.78 -49.19
CA VAL A 370 15.15 -16.39 -48.67
C VAL A 370 16.47 -15.65 -48.90
N THR A 371 17.52 -16.37 -49.32
CA THR A 371 18.81 -15.77 -49.68
C THR A 371 18.73 -14.98 -50.99
N ASP A 372 17.71 -15.21 -51.82
CA ASP A 372 17.52 -14.52 -53.10
C ASP A 372 16.35 -13.51 -53.04
N LYS A 373 16.46 -12.51 -52.16
CA LYS A 373 15.45 -11.44 -51.96
C LYS A 373 15.13 -10.60 -53.21
N THR A 374 15.82 -10.85 -54.32
CA THR A 374 15.75 -10.01 -55.51
C THR A 374 14.62 -10.39 -56.45
N THR A 375 14.10 -11.62 -56.35
CA THR A 375 12.97 -12.07 -57.17
C THR A 375 11.66 -11.41 -56.71
N GLU A 376 10.84 -11.01 -57.68
CA GLU A 376 9.54 -10.38 -57.45
C GLU A 376 8.61 -11.31 -56.65
N GLU A 377 8.63 -12.61 -56.97
CA GLU A 377 7.90 -13.67 -56.25
C GLU A 377 8.24 -13.73 -54.74
N ASN A 378 9.51 -13.54 -54.37
CA ASN A 378 9.92 -13.54 -52.97
C ASN A 378 9.40 -12.29 -52.23
N ARG A 379 9.28 -11.15 -52.92
CA ARG A 379 8.71 -9.93 -52.33
C ARG A 379 7.23 -10.06 -52.09
N GLU A 380 6.48 -10.59 -53.07
CA GLU A 380 5.05 -10.83 -52.93
C GLU A 380 4.73 -11.73 -51.73
N LYS A 381 5.47 -12.83 -51.56
CA LYS A 381 5.31 -13.72 -50.40
C LYS A 381 5.70 -13.05 -49.07
N ILE A 382 6.74 -12.22 -49.06
CA ILE A 382 7.11 -11.45 -47.86
C ILE A 382 6.03 -10.43 -47.49
N ASP A 383 5.47 -9.74 -48.49
CA ASP A 383 4.38 -8.77 -48.29
C ASP A 383 3.10 -9.47 -47.81
N GLU A 384 2.79 -10.66 -48.34
CA GLU A 384 1.69 -11.50 -47.86
C GLU A 384 1.87 -11.87 -46.38
N VAL A 385 3.06 -12.31 -45.98
CA VAL A 385 3.39 -12.60 -44.58
C VAL A 385 3.27 -11.35 -43.71
N ARG A 386 3.76 -10.21 -44.18
CA ARG A 386 3.67 -8.94 -43.45
C ARG A 386 2.21 -8.55 -43.20
N GLU A 387 1.38 -8.54 -44.24
CA GLU A 387 -0.03 -8.21 -44.13
C GLU A 387 -0.78 -9.17 -43.21
N LYS A 388 -0.44 -10.47 -43.30
CA LYS A 388 -0.99 -11.49 -42.42
C LYS A 388 -0.64 -11.20 -40.96
N ILE A 389 0.63 -10.95 -40.65
CA ILE A 389 1.06 -10.63 -39.28
C ILE A 389 0.34 -9.39 -38.75
N PHE A 390 0.26 -8.29 -39.51
CA PHE A 390 -0.42 -7.08 -39.06
C PHE A 390 -1.93 -7.28 -38.84
N ARG A 391 -2.60 -8.01 -39.73
CA ARG A 391 -4.02 -8.34 -39.61
C ARG A 391 -4.30 -9.18 -38.37
N ASP A 392 -3.50 -10.22 -38.14
CA ASP A 392 -3.70 -11.15 -37.04
C ASP A 392 -3.34 -10.50 -35.68
N THR A 393 -2.30 -9.67 -35.66
CA THR A 393 -1.82 -9.03 -34.42
C THR A 393 -2.64 -7.83 -33.99
N ALA A 394 -3.34 -7.16 -34.91
CA ALA A 394 -4.26 -6.06 -34.57
C ALA A 394 -5.39 -6.51 -33.62
N GLN A 395 -5.67 -7.81 -33.55
CA GLN A 395 -6.70 -8.40 -32.68
C GLN A 395 -6.15 -8.89 -31.34
N LEU A 396 -4.82 -8.83 -31.12
CA LEU A 396 -4.21 -9.30 -29.88
C LEU A 396 -4.46 -8.32 -28.76
N GLN A 397 -4.93 -8.86 -27.63
CA GLN A 397 -4.95 -8.11 -26.39
C GLN A 397 -3.53 -7.90 -25.90
N CYS A 398 -3.19 -6.66 -25.56
CA CYS A 398 -1.91 -6.35 -24.93
C CYS A 398 -1.83 -7.01 -23.55
N LEU A 399 -0.62 -7.42 -23.16
CA LEU A 399 -0.41 -7.96 -21.83
C LEU A 399 -0.57 -6.83 -20.81
N ASP A 400 -1.09 -7.16 -19.63
CA ASP A 400 -1.25 -6.20 -18.54
C ASP A 400 0.11 -5.61 -18.11
N GLU A 401 0.15 -4.29 -17.90
CA GLU A 401 1.37 -3.56 -17.54
C GLU A 401 2.01 -4.13 -16.26
N LYS A 402 1.18 -4.40 -15.24
CA LYS A 402 1.65 -4.92 -13.97
C LYS A 402 2.24 -6.33 -14.15
N SER A 403 1.58 -7.18 -14.93
CA SER A 403 2.09 -8.52 -15.26
C SER A 403 3.46 -8.46 -15.97
N ILE A 404 3.62 -7.59 -16.97
CA ILE A 404 4.90 -7.43 -17.68
C ILE A 404 5.98 -6.90 -16.72
N GLN A 405 5.68 -5.87 -15.93
CA GLN A 405 6.63 -5.31 -14.98
C GLN A 405 7.06 -6.34 -13.92
N GLU A 406 6.13 -7.15 -13.41
CA GLU A 406 6.44 -8.23 -12.47
C GLU A 406 7.36 -9.28 -13.11
N HIS A 407 7.11 -9.68 -14.37
CA HIS A 407 7.96 -10.63 -15.08
C HIS A 407 9.34 -10.05 -15.39
N LEU A 408 9.43 -8.82 -15.89
CA LEU A 408 10.70 -8.14 -16.11
C LEU A 408 11.49 -8.03 -14.80
N LYS A 409 10.83 -7.69 -13.68
CA LYS A 409 11.47 -7.67 -12.36
C LYS A 409 11.99 -9.04 -11.95
N ARG A 410 11.28 -10.15 -12.23
CA ARG A 410 11.76 -11.51 -11.91
C ARG A 410 13.05 -11.88 -12.65
N LEU A 411 13.28 -11.31 -13.83
CA LEU A 411 14.53 -11.50 -14.60
C LEU A 411 15.72 -10.71 -14.03
N LEU A 412 15.50 -9.87 -13.01
CA LEU A 412 16.52 -9.04 -12.41
C LEU A 412 16.99 -9.60 -11.07
N ASN A 413 18.26 -9.37 -10.76
CA ASN A 413 18.79 -9.67 -9.43
C ASN A 413 18.21 -8.70 -8.37
N ASN A 414 18.34 -9.02 -7.09
CA ASN A 414 17.73 -8.24 -6.01
C ASN A 414 18.23 -6.79 -5.96
N THR A 415 19.53 -6.57 -6.20
CA THR A 415 20.12 -5.22 -6.27
C THR A 415 19.50 -4.39 -7.40
N GLN A 416 19.31 -4.97 -8.58
CA GLN A 416 18.66 -4.31 -9.71
C GLN A 416 17.18 -3.99 -9.44
N LYS A 417 16.47 -4.86 -8.70
CA LYS A 417 15.07 -4.60 -8.29
C LYS A 417 14.96 -3.40 -7.36
N GLU A 418 15.77 -3.34 -6.31
CA GLU A 418 15.79 -2.23 -5.35
C GLU A 418 16.11 -0.90 -6.04
N ILE A 419 17.08 -0.93 -6.95
CA ILE A 419 17.41 0.20 -7.81
C ILE A 419 16.15 0.62 -8.57
N ILE A 420 15.56 -0.23 -9.41
CA ILE A 420 14.37 0.15 -10.19
C ILE A 420 13.23 0.71 -9.32
N GLU A 421 12.99 0.15 -8.13
CA GLU A 421 11.93 0.65 -7.25
C GLU A 421 12.21 2.06 -6.74
N GLN A 422 13.46 2.38 -6.43
CA GLN A 422 13.87 3.76 -6.13
C GLN A 422 13.72 4.68 -7.34
N ASP A 423 13.99 4.20 -8.56
CA ASP A 423 13.78 5.01 -9.77
C ASP A 423 12.30 5.27 -10.01
N ILE A 424 11.46 4.24 -9.91
CA ILE A 424 10.01 4.38 -10.08
C ILE A 424 9.47 5.39 -9.06
N ALA A 425 9.86 5.26 -7.78
CA ALA A 425 9.47 6.21 -6.75
C ALA A 425 9.95 7.65 -7.07
N PHE A 426 11.20 7.81 -7.55
CA PHE A 426 11.73 9.11 -7.94
C PHE A 426 11.01 9.69 -9.17
N ILE A 427 10.75 8.88 -10.20
CA ILE A 427 10.03 9.29 -11.40
C ILE A 427 8.61 9.67 -11.06
N ASP A 428 7.91 8.90 -10.25
CA ASP A 428 6.54 9.19 -9.85
C ASP A 428 6.49 10.47 -9.02
N SER A 429 7.51 10.70 -8.17
CA SER A 429 7.68 11.98 -7.48
C SER A 429 7.88 13.14 -8.46
N ILE A 430 8.59 12.96 -9.57
CA ILE A 430 8.81 13.98 -10.63
C ILE A 430 7.59 14.15 -11.55
N ARG A 431 6.92 13.06 -11.92
CA ARG A 431 5.70 13.08 -12.75
C ARG A 431 4.59 13.85 -12.07
N SER A 432 4.51 13.80 -10.74
CA SER A 432 3.57 14.60 -9.96
C SER A 432 3.79 16.12 -10.06
N ILE A 433 5.01 16.53 -10.45
CA ILE A 433 5.50 17.92 -10.57
C ILE A 433 5.31 18.48 -11.99
N LEU A 434 5.31 17.61 -13.00
CA LEU A 434 5.18 18.01 -14.40
C LEU A 434 3.79 18.60 -14.63
N ILE A 435 3.69 19.93 -14.52
CA ILE A 435 2.67 20.68 -15.23
C ILE A 435 3.06 20.58 -16.70
N ASP A 436 2.22 19.94 -17.53
CA ASP A 436 2.37 19.99 -18.99
C ASP A 436 2.61 21.45 -19.39
N GLY A 437 3.72 21.77 -20.04
CA GLY A 437 4.05 23.15 -20.45
C GLY A 437 5.08 23.90 -19.61
N ILE A 438 5.77 23.26 -18.65
CA ILE A 438 6.97 23.83 -17.99
C ILE A 438 8.22 23.00 -18.32
N TYR A 439 9.30 23.67 -18.71
CA TYR A 439 10.57 23.06 -19.10
C TYR A 439 11.72 23.69 -18.29
N GLY A 440 12.42 22.89 -17.49
CA GLY A 440 13.58 23.35 -16.70
C GLY A 440 14.91 23.01 -17.38
N THR A 441 15.83 23.98 -17.43
CA THR A 441 17.22 23.80 -17.86
C THR A 441 18.17 24.28 -16.78
N LEU A 442 19.06 23.42 -16.30
CA LEU A 442 20.09 23.77 -15.33
C LEU A 442 21.40 24.09 -16.07
N ILE A 443 21.91 25.32 -15.93
CA ILE A 443 23.09 25.84 -16.62
C ILE A 443 24.24 25.92 -15.62
N ASN A 444 25.33 25.18 -15.85
CA ASN A 444 26.56 25.29 -15.05
C ASN A 444 27.34 26.55 -15.45
N VAL A 445 27.56 27.45 -14.49
CA VAL A 445 28.21 28.74 -14.68
C VAL A 445 29.73 28.62 -14.70
N GLN A 446 30.31 27.79 -13.82
CA GLN A 446 31.76 27.59 -13.68
C GLN A 446 32.41 26.98 -14.93
N SER A 447 31.69 26.13 -15.67
CA SER A 447 32.21 25.50 -16.90
C SER A 447 32.46 26.50 -18.05
N LYS A 448 31.85 27.69 -17.98
CA LYS A 448 31.93 28.73 -19.04
C LYS A 448 32.82 29.92 -18.67
N THR A 449 33.18 30.09 -17.39
CA THR A 449 33.99 31.22 -16.90
C THR A 449 35.46 31.14 -17.29
N ASN A 450 35.99 29.96 -17.66
CA ASN A 450 37.35 29.82 -18.19
C ASN A 450 37.58 30.54 -19.55
N LYS A 451 36.54 31.13 -20.18
CA LYS A 451 36.67 31.90 -21.43
C LYS A 451 36.06 33.32 -21.42
N ASN A 452 35.22 33.69 -20.44
CA ASN A 452 34.58 35.01 -20.39
C ASN A 452 34.45 35.53 -18.94
N GLN A 453 35.07 36.67 -18.64
CA GLN A 453 35.10 37.36 -17.33
C GLN A 453 33.75 37.99 -16.88
N LEU A 454 32.62 37.55 -17.45
CA LEU A 454 31.34 38.27 -17.31
C LEU A 454 30.44 37.75 -16.18
N ILE A 455 30.82 36.70 -15.42
CA ILE A 455 29.91 36.07 -14.45
C ILE A 455 30.54 36.04 -13.04
N PRO A 456 29.85 36.57 -12.01
CA PRO A 456 30.30 36.52 -10.61
C PRO A 456 30.44 35.10 -10.05
N LEU A 457 31.31 34.91 -9.05
CA LEU A 457 31.62 33.63 -8.37
C LEU A 457 30.56 33.19 -7.35
N ASP A 458 29.40 33.85 -7.31
CA ASP A 458 28.48 33.74 -6.17
C ASP A 458 27.57 32.49 -6.25
N TYR A 459 27.53 31.77 -7.39
CA TYR A 459 26.73 30.56 -7.57
C TYR A 459 27.24 29.66 -8.71
N ASP A 460 27.03 28.35 -8.57
CA ASP A 460 27.55 27.34 -9.50
C ASP A 460 26.63 27.05 -10.68
N TYR A 461 25.32 27.23 -10.50
CA TYR A 461 24.29 26.88 -11.48
C TYR A 461 23.17 27.93 -11.56
N ILE A 462 22.60 28.10 -12.74
CA ILE A 462 21.35 28.84 -12.98
C ILE A 462 20.28 27.85 -13.43
N LEU A 463 19.15 27.78 -12.73
CA LEU A 463 17.96 27.07 -13.20
C LEU A 463 17.10 28.03 -14.04
N VAL A 464 16.96 27.75 -15.32
CA VAL A 464 16.08 28.46 -16.24
C VAL A 464 14.80 27.66 -16.41
N ILE A 465 13.66 28.30 -16.21
CA ILE A 465 12.34 27.70 -16.41
C ILE A 465 11.72 28.36 -17.63
N ASP A 466 11.54 27.59 -18.69
CA ASP A 466 10.82 27.97 -19.89
C ASP A 466 9.37 27.46 -19.80
N THR A 467 8.42 28.25 -20.26
CA THR A 467 7.00 27.93 -20.17
C THR A 467 6.36 27.91 -21.55
N GLU A 468 5.33 27.11 -21.74
CA GLU A 468 4.48 27.19 -22.91
C GLU A 468 3.90 28.61 -23.06
N GLY A 469 3.65 29.03 -24.31
CA GLY A 469 3.10 30.34 -24.59
C GLY A 469 1.74 30.55 -23.93
N LEU A 470 1.66 31.56 -23.06
CA LEU A 470 0.41 32.01 -22.44
C LEU A 470 -0.57 32.49 -23.51
N LEU A 471 -1.88 32.31 -23.28
CA LEU A 471 -2.95 32.72 -24.18
C LEU A 471 -2.87 32.10 -25.58
N SER A 472 -2.31 30.89 -25.68
CA SER A 472 -2.26 30.19 -26.95
C SER A 472 -3.69 29.93 -27.46
N ILE A 473 -3.95 30.34 -28.70
CA ILE A 473 -5.25 30.17 -29.38
C ILE A 473 -5.63 28.68 -29.46
N GLN A 474 -4.66 27.77 -29.36
CA GLN A 474 -4.86 26.34 -29.52
C GLN A 474 -5.44 25.64 -28.28
N LYS A 475 -5.30 26.20 -27.07
CA LYS A 475 -5.70 25.52 -25.81
C LYS A 475 -6.84 26.18 -25.02
N HIS A 476 -7.14 27.46 -25.22
CA HIS A 476 -8.30 28.19 -24.63
C HIS A 476 -8.59 27.91 -23.13
N ASP A 477 -7.56 27.77 -22.28
CA ASP A 477 -7.73 27.61 -20.82
C ASP A 477 -7.05 28.77 -20.06
N GLU A 478 -7.81 29.84 -19.82
CA GLU A 478 -7.33 30.99 -19.04
C GLU A 478 -6.95 30.66 -17.59
N GLN A 479 -7.53 29.60 -17.00
CA GLN A 479 -7.21 29.19 -15.63
C GLN A 479 -5.89 28.44 -15.58
N TYR A 480 -5.56 27.68 -16.62
CA TYR A 480 -4.23 27.11 -16.78
C TYR A 480 -3.16 28.21 -16.87
N ASP A 481 -3.36 29.25 -17.69
CA ASP A 481 -2.41 30.36 -17.82
C ASP A 481 -2.22 31.13 -16.50
N LYS A 482 -3.30 31.41 -15.78
CA LYS A 482 -3.26 32.04 -14.45
C LYS A 482 -2.45 31.21 -13.45
N ARG A 483 -2.65 29.89 -13.42
CA ARG A 483 -1.91 28.96 -12.54
C ARG A 483 -0.43 28.90 -12.90
N LEU A 484 -0.11 28.93 -14.18
CA LEU A 484 1.26 28.94 -14.69
C LEU A 484 2.02 30.22 -14.27
N ILE A 485 1.39 31.38 -14.43
CA ILE A 485 1.94 32.67 -14.00
C ILE A 485 2.15 32.70 -12.49
N LEU A 486 1.14 32.30 -11.70
CA LEU A 486 1.25 32.25 -10.24
C LEU A 486 2.36 31.31 -9.78
N PHE A 487 2.46 30.12 -10.40
CA PHE A 487 3.53 29.16 -10.11
C PHE A 487 4.90 29.77 -10.38
N CYS A 488 5.11 30.39 -11.56
CA CYS A 488 6.39 30.99 -11.92
C CYS A 488 6.78 32.12 -10.96
N LEU A 489 5.84 32.98 -10.57
CA LEU A 489 6.05 34.03 -9.57
C LEU A 489 6.41 33.45 -8.19
N ALA A 490 5.82 32.31 -7.82
CA ALA A 490 6.05 31.72 -6.51
C ALA A 490 7.37 30.94 -6.39
N VAL A 491 7.92 30.40 -7.49
CA VAL A 491 9.11 29.51 -7.43
C VAL A 491 10.39 30.10 -8.02
N SER A 492 10.35 31.33 -8.55
CA SER A 492 11.48 31.93 -9.27
C SER A 492 11.99 33.19 -8.59
N HIS A 493 13.31 33.33 -8.48
CA HIS A 493 13.96 34.58 -8.04
C HIS A 493 13.75 35.71 -9.06
N LEU A 494 13.76 35.35 -10.34
CA LEU A 494 13.61 36.26 -11.46
C LEU A 494 12.55 35.70 -12.42
N VAL A 495 11.62 36.55 -12.85
CA VAL A 495 10.59 36.20 -13.84
C VAL A 495 10.67 37.14 -15.03
N ILE A 496 10.75 36.58 -16.23
CA ILE A 496 10.78 37.35 -17.49
C ILE A 496 9.40 37.25 -18.15
N VAL A 497 8.70 38.37 -18.25
CA VAL A 497 7.44 38.49 -18.99
C VAL A 497 7.75 39.01 -20.38
N ASN A 498 7.87 38.08 -21.33
CA ASN A 498 8.14 38.39 -22.73
C ASN A 498 6.83 38.63 -23.48
N VAL A 499 6.63 39.86 -23.98
CA VAL A 499 5.40 40.29 -24.64
C VAL A 499 5.71 40.80 -26.04
N GLU A 500 4.86 40.45 -27.00
CA GLU A 500 4.94 40.99 -28.36
C GLU A 500 4.39 42.41 -28.41
N ILE A 501 5.23 43.37 -28.80
CA ILE A 501 4.90 44.79 -29.05
C ILE A 501 4.45 45.59 -27.82
N GLU A 502 3.35 45.23 -27.15
CA GLU A 502 2.74 46.00 -26.04
C GLU A 502 2.07 45.15 -24.95
N ILE A 503 2.00 45.69 -23.72
CA ILE A 503 1.29 45.07 -22.59
C ILE A 503 -0.20 45.40 -22.69
N ASN A 504 -0.99 44.46 -23.21
CA ASN A 504 -2.44 44.61 -23.31
C ASN A 504 -3.14 44.52 -21.92
N GLU A 505 -4.43 44.87 -21.89
CA GLU A 505 -5.23 44.86 -20.65
C GLU A 505 -5.38 43.46 -20.05
N ALA A 506 -5.43 42.41 -20.87
CA ALA A 506 -5.56 41.03 -20.41
C ALA A 506 -4.32 40.58 -19.61
N VAL A 507 -3.11 40.82 -20.14
CA VAL A 507 -1.84 40.54 -19.45
C VAL A 507 -1.78 41.33 -18.13
N ARG A 508 -2.21 42.61 -18.14
CA ARG A 508 -2.25 43.42 -16.92
C ARG A 508 -3.20 42.85 -15.86
N LYS A 509 -4.41 42.45 -16.26
CA LYS A 509 -5.41 41.85 -15.35
C LYS A 509 -4.90 40.53 -14.77
N PHE A 510 -4.35 39.64 -15.60
CA PHE A 510 -3.77 38.38 -15.11
C PHE A 510 -2.63 38.63 -14.14
N PHE A 511 -1.75 39.58 -14.45
CA PHE A 511 -0.60 39.88 -13.63
C PHE A 511 -1.00 40.44 -12.26
N VAL A 512 -1.98 41.34 -12.21
CA VAL A 512 -2.53 41.86 -10.93
C VAL A 512 -3.18 40.75 -10.13
N LEU A 513 -4.04 39.92 -10.75
CA LEU A 513 -4.71 38.82 -10.09
C LEU A 513 -3.71 37.78 -9.54
N CYS A 514 -2.70 37.41 -10.32
CA CYS A 514 -1.67 36.46 -9.89
C CYS A 514 -0.79 37.06 -8.80
N THR A 515 -0.48 38.36 -8.84
CA THR A 515 0.26 39.03 -7.76
C THR A 515 -0.55 39.08 -6.47
N GLN A 516 -1.87 39.29 -6.58
CA GLN A 516 -2.78 39.22 -5.44
C GLN A 516 -2.86 37.80 -4.87
N ALA A 517 -2.97 36.76 -5.70
CA ALA A 517 -2.92 35.38 -5.25
C ALA A 517 -1.56 35.00 -4.65
N LEU A 518 -0.46 35.53 -5.20
CA LEU A 518 0.91 35.33 -4.72
C LEU A 518 1.06 35.85 -3.28
N LYS A 519 0.47 37.01 -2.96
CA LYS A 519 0.42 37.55 -1.59
C LYS A 519 -0.14 36.53 -0.59
N TYR A 520 -1.18 35.82 -0.99
CA TYR A 520 -1.87 34.84 -0.14
C TYR A 520 -1.18 33.47 -0.06
N LEU A 521 -0.18 33.18 -0.90
CA LEU A 521 0.67 31.98 -0.75
C LEU A 521 1.64 32.06 0.45
N GLY A 522 1.80 33.23 1.08
CA GLY A 522 2.50 33.38 2.36
C GLY A 522 3.98 33.00 2.31
N GLU A 523 4.41 32.12 3.22
CA GLU A 523 5.79 31.58 3.33
C GLU A 523 6.10 30.51 2.27
N THR A 524 5.09 30.03 1.53
CA THR A 524 5.28 29.04 0.46
C THR A 524 5.56 29.69 -0.90
N ARG A 525 6.44 30.68 -0.93
CA ARG A 525 6.92 31.33 -2.17
C ARG A 525 8.30 31.95 -1.97
N VAL A 526 8.99 32.19 -3.07
CA VAL A 526 10.19 33.03 -3.10
C VAL A 526 9.82 34.43 -2.61
N THR A 527 10.65 34.96 -1.72
CA THR A 527 10.46 36.29 -1.14
C THR A 527 10.66 37.34 -2.23
N ARG A 528 9.55 37.92 -2.69
CA ARG A 528 9.51 39.08 -3.60
C ARG A 528 10.28 38.87 -4.92
N PRO A 529 9.78 38.04 -5.85
CA PRO A 529 10.43 37.79 -7.14
C PRO A 529 10.66 39.09 -7.93
N THR A 530 11.80 39.20 -8.59
CA THR A 530 12.11 40.34 -9.46
C THR A 530 11.56 40.09 -10.86
N VAL A 531 10.70 40.99 -11.34
CA VAL A 531 9.98 40.81 -12.60
C VAL A 531 10.54 41.75 -13.65
N HIS A 532 10.91 41.19 -14.81
CA HIS A 532 11.38 41.92 -15.98
C HIS A 532 10.37 41.81 -17.11
N PHE A 533 10.03 42.94 -17.73
CA PHE A 533 9.20 42.96 -18.93
C PHE A 533 10.09 43.13 -20.16
N VAL A 534 9.95 42.23 -21.12
CA VAL A 534 10.69 42.28 -22.39
C VAL A 534 9.68 42.50 -23.52
N LEU A 535 9.70 43.69 -24.11
CA LEU A 535 8.91 43.98 -25.32
C LEU A 535 9.70 43.55 -26.54
N ASN A 536 9.28 42.47 -27.18
CA ASN A 536 9.94 41.94 -28.36
C ASN A 536 9.32 42.48 -29.66
N LYS A 537 10.12 42.48 -30.74
CA LYS A 537 9.77 42.92 -32.10
C LYS A 537 9.36 44.38 -32.23
N ARG A 538 9.83 45.27 -31.35
CA ARG A 538 9.47 46.70 -31.44
C ARG A 538 10.48 47.46 -32.32
N PRO A 539 10.06 48.01 -33.48
CA PRO A 539 11.00 48.61 -34.44
C PRO A 539 11.59 49.95 -33.98
N ASN A 540 10.88 50.69 -33.11
CA ASN A 540 11.35 51.93 -32.49
C ASN A 540 11.02 51.93 -30.98
N PRO A 541 12.04 51.87 -30.10
CA PRO A 541 11.85 52.04 -28.67
C PRO A 541 11.64 53.52 -28.37
N ASP A 542 10.38 53.97 -28.37
CA ASP A 542 10.06 55.18 -27.62
C ASP A 542 10.17 54.84 -26.13
N GLU A 543 11.33 55.14 -25.56
CA GLU A 543 11.62 54.89 -24.13
C GLU A 543 10.61 55.59 -23.22
N GLU A 544 10.06 56.73 -23.63
CA GLU A 544 9.12 57.52 -22.83
C GLU A 544 7.75 56.85 -22.78
N TYR A 545 7.28 56.35 -23.92
CA TYR A 545 6.08 55.52 -23.99
C TYR A 545 6.20 54.22 -23.18
N CYS A 546 7.36 53.56 -23.25
CA CYS A 546 7.64 52.34 -22.47
C CYS A 546 7.63 52.61 -20.96
N LYS A 547 8.21 53.75 -20.53
CA LYS A 547 8.15 54.21 -19.13
C LYS A 547 6.73 54.51 -18.69
N THR A 548 5.89 55.07 -19.56
CA THR A 548 4.47 55.36 -19.25
C THR A 548 3.66 54.07 -19.07
N LEU A 549 3.89 53.06 -19.92
CA LEU A 549 3.26 51.74 -19.75
C LEU A 549 3.68 51.07 -18.44
N LEU A 550 4.95 51.15 -18.08
CA LEU A 550 5.47 50.61 -16.82
C LEU A 550 4.87 51.34 -15.61
N GLU A 551 4.80 52.66 -15.67
CA GLU A 551 4.20 53.44 -14.60
C GLU A 551 2.72 53.11 -14.43
N CYS A 552 2.02 52.76 -15.52
CA CYS A 552 0.65 52.29 -15.47
C CYS A 552 0.52 50.94 -14.72
N VAL A 553 1.40 49.96 -14.99
CA VAL A 553 1.42 48.68 -14.26
C VAL A 553 1.79 48.90 -12.79
N ARG A 554 2.82 49.71 -12.51
CA ARG A 554 3.25 50.03 -11.13
C ARG A 554 2.17 50.77 -10.35
N THR A 555 1.54 51.78 -10.94
CA THR A 555 0.42 52.51 -10.34
C THR A 555 -0.73 51.55 -10.05
N THR A 556 -1.03 50.63 -10.97
CA THR A 556 -2.07 49.61 -10.74
C THR A 556 -1.72 48.71 -9.56
N LEU A 557 -0.49 48.21 -9.47
CA LEU A 557 -0.04 47.38 -8.34
C LEU A 557 -0.05 48.15 -7.02
N LYS A 558 0.44 49.38 -7.02
CA LYS A 558 0.46 50.27 -5.84
C LYS A 558 -0.94 50.61 -5.35
N ASN A 559 -1.87 50.90 -6.26
CA ASN A 559 -3.28 51.15 -5.94
C ASN A 559 -3.94 49.93 -5.29
N ASN A 560 -3.49 48.72 -5.62
CA ASN A 560 -3.95 47.47 -5.02
C ASN A 560 -3.10 47.02 -3.82
N LYS A 561 -2.11 47.81 -3.38
CA LYS A 561 -1.16 47.47 -2.29
C LYS A 561 -0.40 46.17 -2.53
N LEU A 562 0.03 45.94 -3.77
CA LEU A 562 0.75 44.74 -4.23
C LEU A 562 2.22 45.02 -4.61
N ASP A 563 2.69 46.26 -4.48
CA ASP A 563 4.04 46.71 -4.85
C ASP A 563 5.17 46.15 -3.97
N ASN A 564 4.81 45.58 -2.81
CA ASN A 564 5.73 44.85 -1.94
C ASN A 564 5.85 43.37 -2.27
N GLU A 565 4.93 42.81 -3.06
CA GLU A 565 4.84 41.38 -3.33
C GLU A 565 5.79 40.92 -4.44
N ILE A 566 6.17 41.84 -5.31
CA ILE A 566 7.14 41.64 -6.39
C ILE A 566 8.09 42.84 -6.43
N ASN A 567 9.26 42.65 -7.03
CA ASN A 567 10.20 43.74 -7.28
C ASN A 567 10.11 44.16 -8.75
N LEU A 568 9.52 45.33 -9.00
CA LEU A 568 9.34 45.91 -10.34
C LEU A 568 9.93 47.33 -10.36
N GLN A 569 11.19 47.43 -10.77
CA GLN A 569 11.91 48.70 -10.92
C GLN A 569 11.77 49.27 -12.34
N PRO A 570 12.02 50.58 -12.55
CA PRO A 570 11.95 51.18 -13.89
C PRO A 570 12.91 50.50 -14.87
N ASP A 571 14.08 50.06 -14.37
CA ASP A 571 15.14 49.43 -15.16
C ASP A 571 14.86 47.95 -15.48
N ASN A 572 13.77 47.38 -14.96
CA ASN A 572 13.35 46.02 -15.27
C ASN A 572 12.63 45.90 -16.63
N PHE A 573 12.63 46.96 -17.42
CA PHE A 573 11.95 47.00 -18.72
C PHE A 573 12.93 47.03 -19.87
N HIS A 574 12.76 46.13 -20.82
CA HIS A 574 13.71 45.88 -21.89
C HIS A 574 12.98 45.88 -23.23
N VAL A 575 13.52 46.60 -24.21
CA VAL A 575 12.95 46.64 -25.57
C VAL A 575 13.90 45.98 -26.54
N LEU A 576 13.43 44.92 -27.19
CA LEU A 576 14.16 44.21 -28.22
C LEU A 576 13.57 44.55 -29.59
N SER A 577 14.44 44.93 -30.53
CA SER A 577 14.07 45.10 -31.92
C SER A 577 13.75 43.76 -32.58
N THR A 578 13.28 43.77 -33.82
CA THR A 578 13.14 42.53 -34.60
C THR A 578 14.51 41.84 -34.70
N ALA A 579 14.55 40.55 -34.35
CA ALA A 579 15.80 39.77 -34.34
C ALA A 579 16.47 39.71 -35.71
N PHE A 580 15.65 39.68 -36.77
CA PHE A 580 16.11 39.59 -38.14
C PHE A 580 15.58 40.77 -38.95
N ASN A 581 16.48 41.42 -39.67
CA ASN A 581 16.10 42.37 -40.70
C ASN A 581 16.09 41.66 -42.05
N ARG A 582 15.01 41.87 -42.80
CA ARG A 582 14.93 41.42 -44.18
C ARG A 582 15.72 42.43 -45.02
N ASN A 583 16.94 42.08 -45.40
CA ASN A 583 17.68 42.92 -46.35
C ASN A 583 16.88 42.96 -47.66
N PRO A 584 16.65 44.16 -48.24
CA PRO A 584 15.97 44.27 -49.52
C PRO A 584 16.71 43.40 -50.54
N PHE A 585 15.95 42.78 -51.44
CA PHE A 585 16.50 41.93 -52.50
C PHE A 585 17.65 42.64 -53.22
N ASP A 586 18.84 42.05 -53.18
CA ASP A 586 19.90 42.43 -54.11
C ASP A 586 19.57 41.79 -55.47
N ILE A 587 18.68 42.46 -56.21
CA ILE A 587 18.17 42.01 -57.52
C ILE A 587 19.33 41.76 -58.50
N LEU A 588 20.48 42.41 -58.31
CA LEU A 588 21.62 42.32 -59.21
C LEU A 588 22.45 41.04 -59.02
N ASN A 589 22.36 40.35 -57.89
CA ASN A 589 23.21 39.20 -57.57
C ASN A 589 22.48 37.84 -57.45
N GLY A 590 21.16 37.79 -57.66
CA GLY A 590 20.40 36.54 -57.69
C GLY A 590 20.42 35.71 -56.39
N LYS A 591 20.89 36.28 -55.27
CA LYS A 591 20.94 35.60 -53.96
C LYS A 591 19.60 35.75 -53.25
N CYS A 592 19.04 34.64 -52.77
CA CYS A 592 17.85 34.62 -51.92
C CYS A 592 18.02 35.57 -50.72
N ALA A 593 16.91 36.16 -50.25
CA ALA A 593 16.90 37.07 -49.11
C ALA A 593 17.62 36.45 -47.89
N ALA A 594 18.81 36.95 -47.57
CA ALA A 594 19.53 36.56 -46.37
C ALA A 594 18.97 37.37 -45.20
N PHE A 595 18.47 36.68 -44.18
CA PHE A 595 18.16 37.29 -42.90
C PHE A 595 19.48 37.60 -42.20
N SER A 596 19.78 38.88 -42.00
CA SER A 596 20.86 39.29 -41.11
C SER A 596 20.28 39.61 -39.74
N THR A 597 20.90 39.10 -38.69
CA THR A 597 20.54 39.47 -37.32
C THR A 597 20.70 40.97 -37.13
N ASP A 598 19.69 41.67 -36.61
CA ASP A 598 19.80 43.11 -36.34
C ASP A 598 20.86 43.33 -35.25
N ILE A 599 21.87 44.13 -35.53
CA ILE A 599 22.94 44.44 -34.57
C ILE A 599 22.40 45.08 -33.29
N ARG A 600 21.29 45.84 -33.38
CA ARG A 600 20.61 46.44 -32.23
C ARG A 600 19.93 45.37 -31.37
N PHE A 601 19.37 44.34 -31.99
CA PHE A 601 18.82 43.19 -31.27
C PHE A 601 19.92 42.48 -30.50
N VAL A 602 21.03 42.13 -31.15
CA VAL A 602 22.17 41.46 -30.51
C VAL A 602 22.71 42.31 -29.34
N THR A 603 22.91 43.60 -29.57
CA THR A 603 23.41 44.53 -28.54
C THR A 603 22.46 44.61 -27.34
N ASN A 604 21.14 44.72 -27.58
CA ASN A 604 20.16 44.82 -26.51
C ASN A 604 19.97 43.49 -25.77
N VAL A 605 20.06 42.35 -26.45
CA VAL A 605 20.06 41.03 -25.80
C VAL A 605 21.30 40.86 -24.91
N GLN A 606 22.47 41.27 -25.37
CA GLN A 606 23.69 41.23 -24.54
C GLN A 606 23.56 42.11 -23.29
N LYS A 607 23.01 43.31 -23.43
CA LYS A 607 22.70 44.20 -22.29
C LYS A 607 21.71 43.55 -21.33
N LEU A 608 20.63 42.97 -21.84
CA LEU A 608 19.63 42.25 -21.04
C LEU A 608 20.28 41.08 -20.29
N CYS A 609 21.05 40.23 -20.96
CA CYS A 609 21.74 39.10 -20.34
C CYS A 609 22.67 39.56 -19.21
N LYS A 610 23.48 40.60 -19.44
CA LYS A 610 24.34 41.18 -18.39
C LYS A 610 23.50 41.67 -17.21
N PHE A 611 22.45 42.41 -17.48
CA PHE A 611 21.56 42.95 -16.44
C PHE A 611 20.89 41.85 -15.60
N LEU A 612 20.41 40.78 -16.25
CA LEU A 612 19.80 39.63 -15.57
C LEU A 612 20.82 38.89 -14.68
N ILE A 613 22.06 38.74 -15.14
CA ILE A 613 23.14 38.11 -14.37
C ILE A 613 23.50 38.97 -13.15
N ASP A 614 23.70 40.28 -13.36
CA ASP A 614 24.01 41.23 -12.28
C ASP A 614 22.88 41.23 -11.23
N THR A 615 21.63 41.33 -11.69
CA THR A 615 20.42 41.28 -10.83
C THR A 615 20.33 39.97 -10.05
N SER A 616 20.58 38.82 -10.70
CA SER A 616 20.54 37.51 -10.03
C SER A 616 21.60 37.38 -8.93
N SER A 617 22.78 37.97 -9.15
CA SER A 617 23.87 37.95 -8.17
C SER A 617 23.51 38.82 -6.96
N ASP A 618 22.91 39.99 -7.19
CA ASP A 618 22.44 40.85 -6.12
C ASP A 618 21.31 40.22 -5.31
N ILE A 619 20.39 39.50 -5.97
CA ILE A 619 19.32 38.76 -5.29
C ILE A 619 19.94 37.70 -4.36
N ILE A 620 20.84 36.86 -4.86
CA ILE A 620 21.47 35.78 -4.08
C ILE A 620 22.19 36.34 -2.84
N ARG A 621 22.90 37.47 -3.00
CA ARG A 621 23.56 38.16 -1.87
C ARG A 621 22.57 38.68 -0.83
N GLN A 622 21.34 39.02 -1.22
CA GLN A 622 20.32 39.57 -0.34
C GLN A 622 19.44 38.49 0.31
N THR A 623 19.12 37.40 -0.39
CA THR A 623 18.17 36.38 0.06
C THR A 623 18.80 35.23 0.85
N GLY A 624 20.12 35.02 0.78
CA GLY A 624 20.80 33.91 1.47
C GLY A 624 20.54 32.53 0.82
N ASP A 625 20.82 31.45 1.56
CA ASP A 625 20.87 30.05 1.06
C ASP A 625 19.50 29.37 0.79
N ASP A 626 18.40 30.12 0.83
CA ASP A 626 17.06 29.51 0.77
C ASP A 626 16.81 28.85 -0.60
N PHE A 627 16.83 27.51 -0.59
CA PHE A 627 16.65 26.59 -1.72
C PHE A 627 17.78 26.58 -2.78
N CYS A 628 19.04 26.84 -2.39
CA CYS A 628 20.22 26.78 -3.26
C CYS A 628 20.56 25.39 -3.84
N VAL A 629 19.89 24.32 -3.38
CA VAL A 629 20.09 22.96 -3.89
C VAL A 629 18.90 22.57 -4.77
N PRO A 630 19.11 22.02 -5.98
CA PRO A 630 18.02 21.64 -6.90
C PRO A 630 16.96 20.74 -6.27
N THR A 631 17.34 19.81 -5.39
CA THR A 631 16.39 18.93 -4.68
C THR A 631 15.48 19.69 -3.73
N SER A 632 16.02 20.67 -2.99
CA SER A 632 15.25 21.54 -2.11
C SER A 632 14.29 22.43 -2.91
N TRP A 633 14.74 22.96 -4.05
CA TRP A 633 13.88 23.70 -4.98
C TRP A 633 12.74 22.84 -5.52
N ILE A 634 13.02 21.60 -5.96
CA ILE A 634 11.99 20.66 -6.45
C ILE A 634 10.94 20.39 -5.37
N ALA A 635 11.37 20.10 -4.14
CA ALA A 635 10.45 19.85 -3.03
C ALA A 635 9.60 21.08 -2.70
N PHE A 636 10.19 22.27 -2.80
CA PHE A 636 9.51 23.54 -2.61
C PHE A 636 8.48 23.82 -3.71
N ALA A 637 8.90 23.76 -4.97
CA ALA A 637 8.05 23.93 -6.14
C ALA A 637 6.85 22.97 -6.11
N ASN A 638 7.06 21.74 -5.63
CA ASN A 638 5.98 20.79 -5.40
C ASN A 638 4.94 21.27 -4.40
N ARG A 639 5.35 21.80 -3.26
CA ARG A 639 4.40 22.32 -2.26
C ARG A 639 3.58 23.45 -2.85
N VAL A 640 4.23 24.38 -3.56
CA VAL A 640 3.57 25.47 -4.27
C VAL A 640 2.56 24.94 -5.28
N LEU A 641 2.97 23.99 -6.12
CA LEU A 641 2.11 23.42 -7.14
C LEU A 641 0.89 22.71 -6.54
N GLN A 642 1.07 21.92 -5.49
CA GLN A 642 -0.03 21.24 -4.82
C GLN A 642 -1.01 22.23 -4.20
N THR A 643 -0.52 23.34 -3.63
CA THR A 643 -1.38 24.43 -3.14
C THR A 643 -2.17 25.06 -4.28
N ILE A 644 -1.52 25.39 -5.41
CA ILE A 644 -2.22 25.96 -6.58
C ILE A 644 -3.25 24.96 -7.15
N LYS A 645 -2.94 23.66 -7.22
CA LYS A 645 -3.86 22.62 -7.72
C LYS A 645 -5.11 22.44 -6.84
N LYS A 646 -4.99 22.63 -5.52
CA LYS A 646 -6.14 22.57 -4.58
C LYS A 646 -7.14 23.70 -4.80
N HIS A 647 -6.74 24.79 -5.44
CA HIS A 647 -7.55 25.99 -5.60
C HIS A 647 -7.67 26.38 -7.08
N PRO A 648 -8.58 25.72 -7.83
CA PRO A 648 -8.69 25.90 -9.27
C PRO A 648 -9.15 27.30 -9.70
N ASP A 649 -9.75 28.10 -8.80
CA ASP A 649 -10.11 29.49 -9.05
C ASP A 649 -9.30 30.43 -8.14
N LEU A 650 -8.46 31.25 -8.76
CA LEU A 650 -7.58 32.18 -8.06
C LEU A 650 -8.32 33.39 -7.45
N THR A 651 -9.57 33.66 -7.83
CA THR A 651 -10.35 34.79 -7.30
C THR A 651 -10.84 34.57 -5.87
N HIS A 652 -10.94 33.31 -5.43
CA HIS A 652 -11.34 32.94 -4.06
C HIS A 652 -10.19 32.91 -3.04
N PHE A 653 -8.94 33.18 -3.44
CA PHE A 653 -7.78 33.04 -2.56
C PHE A 653 -7.80 33.97 -1.32
N GLN A 654 -8.40 35.16 -1.42
CA GLN A 654 -8.55 36.09 -0.29
C GLN A 654 -9.51 35.55 0.78
N ASP A 655 -10.68 35.07 0.37
CA ASP A 655 -11.67 34.47 1.28
C ASP A 655 -11.13 33.18 1.91
N VAL A 656 -10.33 32.41 1.15
CA VAL A 656 -9.67 31.21 1.64
C VAL A 656 -8.58 31.55 2.66
N PHE A 657 -7.77 32.58 2.42
CA PHE A 657 -6.74 33.00 3.36
C PHE A 657 -7.31 33.57 4.67
N GLU A 658 -8.36 34.39 4.59
CA GLU A 658 -9.07 34.87 5.78
C GLU A 658 -9.70 33.70 6.56
N ARG A 659 -10.18 32.68 5.84
CA ARG A 659 -10.70 31.44 6.45
C ARG A 659 -9.59 30.61 7.09
N ASP A 660 -8.42 30.51 6.49
CA ASP A 660 -7.27 29.79 7.04
C ASP A 660 -6.66 30.52 8.25
N GLN A 661 -6.55 31.84 8.21
CA GLN A 661 -6.19 32.66 9.38
C GLN A 661 -7.18 32.46 10.52
N TYR A 662 -8.48 32.51 10.23
CA TYR A 662 -9.52 32.25 11.22
C TYR A 662 -9.45 30.83 11.78
N ASN A 663 -9.20 29.82 10.95
CA ASN A 663 -9.03 28.44 11.38
C ASN A 663 -7.80 28.28 12.29
N LYS A 664 -6.66 28.88 11.92
CA LYS A 664 -5.43 28.84 12.73
C LYS A 664 -5.63 29.48 14.09
N ILE A 665 -6.23 30.68 14.14
CA ILE A 665 -6.55 31.36 15.40
C ILE A 665 -7.54 30.54 16.23
N ARG A 666 -8.52 29.86 15.60
CA ARG A 666 -9.42 28.94 16.31
C ARG A 666 -8.69 27.75 16.90
N ASP A 667 -7.73 27.17 16.19
CA ASP A 667 -6.92 26.06 16.72
C ASP A 667 -6.00 26.52 17.85
N ASP A 668 -5.49 27.75 17.81
CA ASP A 668 -4.73 28.37 18.90
C ASP A 668 -5.62 28.60 20.14
N ILE A 669 -6.83 29.13 19.95
CA ILE A 669 -7.84 29.25 21.02
C ILE A 669 -8.16 27.89 21.61
N ARG A 670 -8.30 26.83 20.79
CA ARG A 670 -8.54 25.46 21.27
C ARG A 670 -7.37 24.93 22.09
N ARG A 671 -6.12 25.17 21.66
CA ARG A 671 -4.92 24.77 22.43
C ARG A 671 -4.85 25.49 23.77
N ASP A 672 -5.16 26.79 23.78
CA ASP A 672 -5.26 27.54 25.04
C ASP A 672 -6.42 27.02 25.91
N PHE A 673 -7.56 26.65 25.34
CA PHE A 673 -8.61 25.97 26.10
C PHE A 673 -8.13 24.64 26.68
N ASP A 674 -7.43 23.80 25.94
CA ASP A 674 -6.91 22.54 26.47
C ASP A 674 -5.92 22.77 27.62
N GLN A 675 -5.12 23.82 27.53
CA GLN A 675 -4.15 24.20 28.55
C GLN A 675 -4.82 24.78 29.81
N TYR A 676 -5.71 25.77 29.65
CA TYR A 676 -6.28 26.54 30.76
C TYR A 676 -7.62 25.97 31.25
N LEU A 677 -8.35 25.24 30.41
CA LEU A 677 -9.64 24.62 30.69
C LEU A 677 -9.57 23.10 30.76
N SER A 678 -8.48 22.57 31.30
CA SER A 678 -8.28 21.12 31.38
C SER A 678 -9.32 20.42 32.29
N PRO A 679 -9.59 19.12 32.06
CA PRO A 679 -10.42 18.32 32.96
C PRO A 679 -9.93 18.31 34.42
N THR A 680 -8.64 18.58 34.64
CA THR A 680 -8.04 18.70 35.98
C THR A 680 -8.49 19.98 36.67
N VAL A 681 -8.56 21.11 35.95
CA VAL A 681 -9.09 22.38 36.47
C VAL A 681 -10.58 22.24 36.77
N ALA A 682 -11.34 21.63 35.85
CA ALA A 682 -12.75 21.33 36.04
C ALA A 682 -12.97 20.48 37.31
N ARG A 683 -12.22 19.37 37.47
CA ARG A 683 -12.28 18.51 38.66
C ARG A 683 -11.89 19.25 39.93
N TYR A 684 -10.82 20.04 39.90
CA TYR A 684 -10.40 20.83 41.06
C TYR A 684 -11.49 21.78 41.54
N LEU A 685 -12.14 22.51 40.63
CA LEU A 685 -13.25 23.40 40.97
C LEU A 685 -14.46 22.63 41.48
N MET A 686 -14.82 21.51 40.84
CA MET A 686 -15.93 20.65 41.29
C MET A 686 -15.66 20.05 42.68
N ASP A 687 -14.47 19.53 42.93
CA ASP A 687 -14.09 18.90 44.20
C ASP A 687 -13.99 19.91 45.34
N LYS A 688 -13.50 21.12 45.06
CA LYS A 688 -13.46 22.24 46.02
C LYS A 688 -14.87 22.65 46.45
N GLU A 689 -15.83 22.59 45.52
CA GLU A 689 -17.18 23.12 45.72
C GLU A 689 -18.23 22.07 46.09
N LYS A 690 -17.91 20.76 46.09
CA LYS A 690 -18.86 19.67 46.36
C LYS A 690 -19.51 19.67 47.74
N GLN A 691 -18.97 20.43 48.70
CA GLN A 691 -19.53 20.54 50.06
C GLN A 691 -20.26 21.88 50.30
N ASN A 692 -20.23 22.78 49.31
CA ASN A 692 -20.75 24.13 49.45
C ASN A 692 -22.21 24.25 48.95
N SER A 693 -22.87 25.35 49.32
CA SER A 693 -24.23 25.67 48.87
C SER A 693 -24.24 26.17 47.43
N THR A 694 -25.36 25.98 46.73
CA THR A 694 -25.56 26.36 45.31
C THR A 694 -25.15 27.80 45.00
N ASP A 695 -25.44 28.74 45.90
CA ASP A 695 -25.11 30.16 45.72
C ASP A 695 -23.60 30.41 45.80
N HIS A 696 -22.90 29.74 46.73
CA HIS A 696 -21.45 29.82 46.85
C HIS A 696 -20.75 29.27 45.61
N ILE A 697 -21.26 28.17 45.04
CA ILE A 697 -20.73 27.59 43.80
C ILE A 697 -20.80 28.63 42.67
N LYS A 698 -21.93 29.31 42.51
CA LYS A 698 -22.12 30.31 41.45
C LYS A 698 -21.10 31.46 41.54
N ASP A 699 -20.89 32.00 42.74
CA ASP A 699 -19.96 33.12 42.95
C ASP A 699 -18.50 32.69 42.72
N SER A 700 -18.12 31.50 43.19
CA SER A 700 -16.78 30.92 43.00
C SER A 700 -16.47 30.72 41.51
N PHE A 701 -17.42 30.18 40.74
CA PHE A 701 -17.26 29.99 39.29
C PHE A 701 -17.22 31.31 38.50
N LYS A 702 -17.95 32.34 38.94
CA LYS A 702 -17.91 33.67 38.30
C LYS A 702 -16.54 34.33 38.43
N ILE A 703 -15.95 34.29 39.63
CA ILE A 703 -14.61 34.85 39.89
C ILE A 703 -13.56 34.16 39.01
N GLU A 704 -13.65 32.84 38.92
CA GLU A 704 -12.70 32.05 38.13
C GLU A 704 -12.88 32.25 36.63
N TYR A 705 -14.12 32.39 36.15
CA TYR A 705 -14.42 32.77 34.77
C TYR A 705 -13.77 34.10 34.38
N GLU A 706 -13.93 35.15 35.20
CA GLU A 706 -13.35 36.48 34.92
C GLU A 706 -11.82 36.43 34.87
N ARG A 707 -11.19 35.63 35.76
CA ARG A 707 -9.75 35.43 35.80
C ARG A 707 -9.22 34.76 34.52
N ILE A 708 -9.87 33.69 34.07
CA ILE A 708 -9.45 32.95 32.87
C ILE A 708 -9.77 33.75 31.59
N LEU A 709 -10.92 34.42 31.52
CA LEU A 709 -11.30 35.25 30.38
C LEU A 709 -10.21 36.29 30.07
N LYS A 710 -9.77 37.04 31.10
CA LYS A 710 -8.72 38.06 30.93
C LYS A 710 -7.42 37.46 30.40
N THR A 711 -7.03 36.28 30.89
CA THR A 711 -5.82 35.58 30.44
C THR A 711 -5.93 35.18 28.97
N LEU A 712 -7.10 34.68 28.56
CA LEU A 712 -7.34 34.25 27.18
C LEU A 712 -7.48 35.44 26.21
N GLU A 713 -8.04 36.57 26.64
CA GLU A 713 -8.08 37.80 25.84
C GLU A 713 -6.68 38.35 25.55
N ASP A 714 -5.77 38.28 26.52
CA ASP A 714 -4.37 38.67 26.33
C ASP A 714 -3.66 37.75 25.32
N ARG A 715 -3.90 36.43 25.41
CA ARG A 715 -3.36 35.42 24.48
C ARG A 715 -3.95 35.55 23.08
N LEU A 716 -5.25 35.80 22.96
CA LEU A 716 -5.90 36.02 21.68
C LEU A 716 -5.33 37.26 20.97
N ARG A 717 -5.05 38.34 21.70
CA ARG A 717 -4.36 39.51 21.13
C ARG A 717 -2.96 39.15 20.62
N GLU A 718 -2.23 38.31 21.34
CA GLU A 718 -0.94 37.77 20.90
C GLU A 718 -1.07 36.96 19.61
N HIS A 719 -1.98 35.97 19.56
CA HIS A 719 -2.22 35.11 18.40
C HIS A 719 -2.69 35.90 17.17
N CYS A 720 -3.60 36.85 17.36
CA CYS A 720 -4.07 37.74 16.30
C CYS A 720 -2.93 38.64 15.77
N GLY A 721 -2.04 39.11 16.65
CA GLY A 721 -0.84 39.85 16.28
C GLY A 721 0.14 39.00 15.48
N GLN A 722 0.39 37.76 15.91
CA GLN A 722 1.25 36.80 15.21
C GLN A 722 0.69 36.41 13.83
N CYS A 723 -0.63 36.28 13.70
CA CYS A 723 -1.30 35.94 12.44
C CYS A 723 -1.63 37.13 11.54
N GLN A 724 -1.35 38.37 11.97
CA GLN A 724 -1.75 39.61 11.29
C GLN A 724 -3.25 39.63 10.92
N ALA A 725 -4.10 39.17 11.84
CA ALA A 725 -5.53 39.03 11.58
C ALA A 725 -6.19 40.41 11.38
N SER A 726 -7.14 40.49 10.43
CA SER A 726 -7.95 41.69 10.21
C SER A 726 -8.87 41.97 11.41
N GLU A 727 -9.32 43.22 11.58
CA GLU A 727 -10.21 43.62 12.68
C GLU A 727 -11.49 42.78 12.75
N ASN A 728 -12.04 42.40 11.59
CA ASN A 728 -13.18 41.49 11.50
C ASN A 728 -12.85 40.08 12.03
N ILE A 729 -11.70 39.51 11.66
CA ILE A 729 -11.25 38.21 12.20
C ILE A 729 -10.99 38.29 13.70
N GLN A 730 -10.43 39.41 14.19
CA GLN A 730 -10.20 39.63 15.63
C GLN A 730 -11.52 39.68 16.41
N GLU A 731 -12.49 40.46 15.94
CA GLU A 731 -13.82 40.56 16.57
C GLU A 731 -14.55 39.22 16.55
N ARG A 732 -14.53 38.52 15.41
CA ARG A 732 -15.15 37.20 15.26
C ARG A 732 -14.50 36.14 16.14
N SER A 733 -13.17 36.16 16.27
CA SER A 733 -12.42 35.22 17.12
C SER A 733 -12.62 35.51 18.60
N SER A 734 -12.69 36.79 18.99
CA SER A 734 -13.00 37.22 20.36
C SER A 734 -14.41 36.78 20.78
N ARG A 735 -15.40 37.05 19.91
CA ARG A 735 -16.77 36.61 20.13
C ARG A 735 -16.88 35.09 20.23
N PHE A 736 -16.19 34.36 19.34
CA PHE A 736 -16.12 32.91 19.42
C PHE A 736 -15.58 32.48 20.79
N MET A 737 -14.39 32.92 21.17
CA MET A 737 -13.74 32.57 22.42
C MET A 737 -14.62 32.85 23.66
N GLN A 738 -15.20 34.04 23.76
CA GLN A 738 -16.06 34.43 24.88
C GLN A 738 -17.30 33.55 24.99
N VAL A 739 -17.98 33.26 23.86
CA VAL A 739 -19.15 32.38 23.84
C VAL A 739 -18.78 30.97 24.29
N GLN A 740 -17.66 30.42 23.81
CA GLN A 740 -17.19 29.10 24.23
C GLN A 740 -16.91 29.06 25.74
N LEU A 741 -16.18 30.07 26.25
CA LEU A 741 -15.77 30.12 27.64
C LEU A 741 -16.95 30.22 28.61
N ILE A 742 -17.93 31.09 28.30
CA ILE A 742 -19.17 31.25 29.10
C ILE A 742 -19.87 29.90 29.23
N ASN A 743 -20.00 29.18 28.12
CA ASN A 743 -20.74 27.94 28.08
C ASN A 743 -20.00 26.78 28.78
N ILE A 744 -18.66 26.72 28.67
CA ILE A 744 -17.83 25.76 29.42
C ILE A 744 -17.99 26.00 30.93
N PHE A 745 -17.85 27.25 31.39
CA PHE A 745 -17.97 27.57 32.82
C PHE A 745 -19.37 27.32 33.37
N ARG A 746 -20.42 27.65 32.61
CA ARG A 746 -21.80 27.29 32.98
C ARG A 746 -21.99 25.78 33.10
N SER A 747 -21.43 25.00 32.17
CA SER A 747 -21.49 23.54 32.23
C SER A 747 -20.79 22.98 33.48
N TRP A 748 -19.63 23.53 33.83
CA TRP A 748 -18.92 23.11 35.03
C TRP A 748 -19.64 23.54 36.32
N GLU A 749 -20.22 24.74 36.35
CA GLU A 749 -21.03 25.22 37.48
C GLU A 749 -22.21 24.29 37.74
N VAL A 750 -22.95 23.91 36.70
CA VAL A 750 -24.06 22.94 36.80
C VAL A 750 -23.56 21.59 37.29
N SER A 751 -22.44 21.10 36.74
CA SER A 751 -21.83 19.84 37.17
C SER A 751 -21.38 19.85 38.64
N ALA A 752 -20.82 20.96 39.12
CA ALA A 752 -20.43 21.12 40.52
C ALA A 752 -21.65 21.12 41.45
N ARG A 753 -22.76 21.76 41.05
CA ARG A 753 -24.04 21.70 41.79
C ARG A 753 -24.58 20.27 41.85
N MET A 754 -24.54 19.53 40.74
CA MET A 754 -24.93 18.12 40.72
C MET A 754 -24.04 17.24 41.58
N ALA A 755 -22.72 17.48 41.57
CA ALA A 755 -21.77 16.77 42.42
C ALA A 755 -22.02 17.05 43.91
N SER A 756 -22.35 18.29 44.27
CA SER A 756 -22.75 18.67 45.64
C SER A 756 -24.03 17.95 46.09
N GLU A 757 -25.04 17.87 45.24
CA GLU A 757 -26.27 17.12 45.54
C GLU A 757 -26.01 15.61 45.62
N ARG A 758 -25.17 15.05 44.74
CA ARG A 758 -24.77 13.63 44.79
C ARG A 758 -24.00 13.31 46.06
N TYR A 759 -23.09 14.18 46.47
CA TYR A 759 -22.34 14.03 47.73
C TYR A 759 -23.28 13.97 48.94
N LYS A 760 -24.33 14.79 48.97
CA LYS A 760 -25.37 14.72 50.01
C LYS A 760 -26.11 13.38 49.99
N ILE A 761 -26.39 12.80 48.82
CA ILE A 761 -26.98 11.47 48.68
C ILE A 761 -26.03 10.38 49.16
N ASP A 762 -24.76 10.42 48.76
CA ASP A 762 -23.76 9.41 49.13
C ASP A 762 -23.53 9.39 50.65
N GLN A 763 -23.59 10.55 51.32
CA GLN A 763 -23.61 10.62 52.78
C GLN A 763 -24.82 9.89 53.38
N ILE A 764 -26.00 10.08 52.81
CA ILE A 764 -27.22 9.37 53.22
C ILE A 764 -27.06 7.86 52.99
N VAL A 765 -26.48 7.42 51.85
CA VAL A 765 -26.27 6.00 51.52
C VAL A 765 -25.25 5.33 52.44
N ASN A 766 -24.14 5.98 52.77
CA ASN A 766 -23.14 5.44 53.69
C ASN A 766 -23.72 5.24 55.11
N ASP A 767 -24.56 6.18 55.56
CA ASP A 767 -25.29 6.03 56.82
C ASP A 767 -26.25 4.82 56.80
N ILE A 768 -26.79 4.46 55.63
CA ILE A 768 -27.66 3.28 55.43
C ILE A 768 -26.85 1.99 55.47
N GLU A 769 -25.73 1.92 54.74
CA GLU A 769 -24.88 0.73 54.68
C GLU A 769 -24.34 0.37 56.08
N ASN A 770 -23.98 1.38 56.88
CA ASN A 770 -23.56 1.19 58.27
C ASN A 770 -24.70 0.61 59.15
N LYS A 771 -25.94 1.06 58.97
CA LYS A 771 -27.11 0.53 59.69
C LYS A 771 -27.42 -0.91 59.29
N LEU A 772 -27.37 -1.24 57.99
CA LEU A 772 -27.58 -2.59 57.48
C LEU A 772 -26.50 -3.57 57.95
N ARG A 773 -25.23 -3.15 57.98
CA ARG A 773 -24.10 -3.96 58.46
C ARG A 773 -24.24 -4.29 59.96
N ALA A 774 -24.64 -3.31 60.78
CA ALA A 774 -24.92 -3.54 62.20
C ALA A 774 -26.05 -4.58 62.42
N LYS A 775 -27.08 -4.54 61.55
CA LYS A 775 -28.20 -5.51 61.58
C LYS A 775 -27.77 -6.91 61.14
N ALA A 776 -26.98 -7.04 60.07
CA ALA A 776 -26.46 -8.33 59.57
C ALA A 776 -25.61 -9.06 60.63
N ILE A 777 -24.76 -8.32 61.36
CA ILE A 777 -23.96 -8.84 62.49
C ILE A 777 -24.87 -9.37 63.60
N SER A 778 -26.01 -8.70 63.87
CA SER A 778 -26.96 -9.15 64.90
C SER A 778 -27.73 -10.43 64.53
N VAL A 779 -27.89 -10.72 63.23
CA VAL A 779 -28.60 -11.90 62.70
C VAL A 779 -27.66 -13.12 62.63
N THR A 780 -26.42 -12.92 62.17
CA THR A 780 -25.40 -13.98 62.10
C THR A 780 -25.00 -14.52 63.48
N HIS A 781 -24.97 -13.67 64.52
CA HIS A 781 -24.71 -14.12 65.90
C HIS A 781 -25.78 -15.05 66.50
N LYS A 782 -26.97 -15.19 65.87
CA LYS A 782 -28.06 -16.04 66.35
C LYS A 782 -28.12 -17.43 65.69
N ASN A 783 -27.16 -17.79 64.83
CA ASN A 783 -27.12 -19.08 64.10
C ASN A 783 -28.40 -19.42 63.30
N TYR A 784 -29.20 -18.42 62.93
CA TYR A 784 -30.36 -18.62 62.08
C TYR A 784 -29.93 -18.48 60.62
N LEU A 785 -29.91 -19.61 59.90
CA LEU A 785 -29.82 -19.63 58.44
C LEU A 785 -31.10 -19.01 57.87
N MET A 786 -30.99 -17.82 57.27
CA MET A 786 -32.10 -17.18 56.57
C MET A 786 -32.09 -17.59 55.10
N ASN A 787 -33.24 -18.00 54.57
CA ASN A 787 -33.38 -18.18 53.13
C ASN A 787 -33.37 -16.82 52.41
N LYS A 788 -33.04 -16.83 51.12
CA LYS A 788 -32.92 -15.62 50.29
C LYS A 788 -34.16 -14.72 50.37
N GLN A 789 -35.35 -15.31 50.44
CA GLN A 789 -36.61 -14.57 50.49
C GLN A 789 -36.78 -13.81 51.81
N SER A 790 -36.58 -14.46 52.96
CA SER A 790 -36.65 -13.80 54.27
C SER A 790 -35.56 -12.74 54.46
N ALA A 791 -34.36 -12.96 53.90
CA ALA A 791 -33.29 -11.95 53.90
C ALA A 791 -33.64 -10.74 53.03
N THR A 792 -34.33 -10.97 51.89
CA THR A 792 -34.81 -9.92 50.99
C THR A 792 -35.96 -9.12 51.62
N GLU A 793 -36.93 -9.78 52.27
CA GLU A 793 -38.05 -9.14 52.97
C GLU A 793 -37.56 -8.26 54.13
N MET A 794 -36.59 -8.74 54.92
CA MET A 794 -35.97 -7.96 56.00
C MET A 794 -35.20 -6.74 55.46
N PHE A 795 -34.49 -6.91 54.35
CA PHE A 795 -33.81 -5.81 53.68
C PHE A 795 -34.78 -4.77 53.12
N ASP A 796 -35.91 -5.21 52.56
CA ASP A 796 -36.94 -4.35 51.98
C ASP A 796 -37.70 -3.54 53.03
N GLU A 797 -37.98 -4.12 54.20
CA GLU A 797 -38.65 -3.42 55.31
C GLU A 797 -37.81 -2.23 55.80
N GLU A 798 -36.50 -2.45 55.99
CA GLU A 798 -35.59 -1.44 56.53
C GLU A 798 -35.25 -0.34 55.53
N LEU A 799 -35.33 -0.63 54.22
CA LEU A 799 -35.18 0.39 53.17
C LEU A 799 -36.42 1.26 52.99
N LYS A 800 -37.60 0.80 53.39
CA LYS A 800 -38.88 1.46 53.10
C LYS A 800 -39.00 2.84 53.76
N ASP A 801 -38.65 2.93 55.04
CA ASP A 801 -38.64 4.19 55.80
C ASP A 801 -37.58 5.18 55.31
N ILE A 802 -36.53 4.66 54.69
CA ILE A 802 -35.39 5.44 54.22
C ILE A 802 -35.62 5.99 52.82
N PHE A 803 -36.29 5.24 51.94
CA PHE A 803 -36.74 5.72 50.64
C PHE A 803 -37.67 6.92 50.74
N ILE A 804 -38.50 6.99 51.80
CA ILE A 804 -39.35 8.14 52.10
C ILE A 804 -38.50 9.38 52.41
N GLN A 805 -37.44 9.24 53.23
CA GLN A 805 -36.54 10.35 53.56
C GLN A 805 -35.71 10.85 52.36
N ILE A 806 -35.32 9.96 51.45
CA ILE A 806 -34.62 10.33 50.20
C ILE A 806 -35.57 11.08 49.25
N LYS A 807 -36.83 10.63 49.17
CA LYS A 807 -37.86 11.24 48.31
C LYS A 807 -38.24 12.65 48.75
N ASP A 808 -38.29 12.92 50.06
CA ASP A 808 -38.65 14.25 50.60
C ASP A 808 -37.49 15.26 50.53
N LYS A 809 -36.23 14.80 50.58
CA LYS A 809 -35.05 15.69 50.53
C LYS A 809 -34.53 15.97 49.12
N PHE A 810 -34.82 15.10 48.15
CA PHE A 810 -34.29 15.23 46.80
C PHE A 810 -35.32 15.82 45.81
N LYS A 811 -35.17 17.11 45.48
CA LYS A 811 -36.01 17.81 44.48
C LYS A 811 -35.57 17.46 43.06
N SER A 812 -35.90 16.23 42.63
CA SER A 812 -35.52 15.65 41.32
C SER A 812 -35.86 16.53 40.12
N GLU A 813 -36.99 17.25 40.16
CA GLU A 813 -37.44 18.15 39.10
C GLU A 813 -36.48 19.34 38.88
N MET A 814 -35.87 19.86 39.95
CA MET A 814 -34.96 21.00 39.89
C MET A 814 -33.64 20.62 39.23
N VAL A 815 -33.09 19.46 39.58
CA VAL A 815 -31.85 18.91 39.00
C VAL A 815 -32.05 18.60 37.51
N TRP A 816 -33.26 18.17 37.14
CA TRP A 816 -33.61 17.86 35.75
C TRP A 816 -33.69 19.09 34.86
N LYS A 817 -34.35 20.15 35.32
CA LYS A 817 -34.39 21.45 34.62
C LYS A 817 -32.99 22.03 34.39
N GLN A 818 -32.11 21.93 35.40
CA GLN A 818 -30.73 22.40 35.30
C GLN A 818 -29.87 21.58 34.31
N SER A 819 -30.14 20.28 34.18
CA SER A 819 -29.43 19.40 33.24
C SER A 819 -29.84 19.66 31.78
N ILE A 820 -31.12 19.98 31.54
CA ILE A 820 -31.60 20.36 30.21
C ILE A 820 -31.02 21.71 29.77
N ASP A 821 -31.04 22.70 30.65
CA ASP A 821 -30.47 24.02 30.35
C ASP A 821 -28.99 23.89 29.95
N MET A 822 -28.24 23.00 30.60
CA MET A 822 -26.85 22.72 30.28
C MET A 822 -26.64 22.09 28.89
N VAL A 823 -27.46 21.10 28.51
CA VAL A 823 -27.36 20.44 27.19
C VAL A 823 -27.75 21.40 26.06
N SER A 824 -28.78 22.22 26.30
CA SER A 824 -29.21 23.28 25.38
C SER A 824 -28.06 24.26 25.11
N HIS A 825 -27.39 24.74 26.16
CA HIS A 825 -26.27 25.68 26.02
C HIS A 825 -25.01 25.07 25.39
N LEU A 826 -24.74 23.77 25.57
CA LEU A 826 -23.63 23.08 24.90
C LEU A 826 -23.87 22.89 23.39
N CYS A 827 -25.12 22.83 22.94
CA CYS A 827 -25.42 22.74 21.51
C CYS A 827 -25.15 24.07 20.77
N ASP A 828 -25.35 25.21 21.43
CA ASP A 828 -25.02 26.54 20.89
C ASP A 828 -23.51 26.79 20.76
N VAL A 829 -22.68 26.06 21.52
CA VAL A 829 -21.21 26.15 21.52
C VAL A 829 -20.60 25.60 20.23
N LEU A 830 -21.17 24.57 19.64
CA LEU A 830 -20.38 23.68 18.79
C LEU A 830 -20.41 23.98 17.29
N ASP A 831 -21.01 25.11 16.89
CA ASP A 831 -21.18 25.58 15.50
C ASP A 831 -21.82 24.53 14.58
N LYS A 832 -22.83 24.94 13.80
CA LYS A 832 -23.77 24.05 13.08
C LYS A 832 -23.16 23.07 12.06
N ASP A 833 -21.85 23.11 11.80
CA ASP A 833 -21.21 22.40 10.70
C ASP A 833 -20.59 21.04 11.07
N VAL A 834 -20.31 20.76 12.35
CA VAL A 834 -19.91 19.41 12.79
C VAL A 834 -20.47 19.14 14.18
N LEU A 835 -21.57 18.39 14.24
CA LEU A 835 -22.05 17.83 15.50
C LEU A 835 -20.93 16.99 16.13
N PRO A 836 -20.52 17.24 17.38
CA PRO A 836 -19.58 16.37 18.04
C PRO A 836 -20.17 14.96 18.11
N THR A 837 -19.34 13.95 17.84
CA THR A 837 -19.71 12.57 18.13
C THR A 837 -20.09 12.47 19.63
N GLY A 838 -20.99 11.56 19.99
CA GLY A 838 -21.45 11.42 21.39
C GLY A 838 -20.29 11.37 22.40
N ASN A 839 -19.15 10.80 22.00
CA ASN A 839 -17.92 10.75 22.79
C ASN A 839 -17.32 12.11 23.18
N ASN A 840 -17.45 13.14 22.33
CA ASN A 840 -16.94 14.47 22.60
C ASN A 840 -17.82 15.22 23.61
N ILE A 841 -19.14 15.06 23.53
CA ILE A 841 -20.09 15.61 24.53
C ILE A 841 -19.83 14.96 25.90
N LEU A 842 -19.55 13.64 25.91
CA LEU A 842 -19.21 12.88 27.11
C LEU A 842 -17.88 13.32 27.77
N VAL A 843 -16.99 14.02 27.08
CA VAL A 843 -15.77 14.62 27.66
C VAL A 843 -16.13 15.84 28.52
N TYR A 844 -17.08 16.66 28.06
CA TYR A 844 -17.54 17.85 28.76
C TYR A 844 -18.64 17.58 29.78
N LEU A 845 -19.23 16.39 29.75
CA LEU A 845 -20.18 15.88 30.74
C LEU A 845 -19.61 14.67 31.51
N PRO A 846 -18.51 14.82 32.29
CA PRO A 846 -17.81 13.71 32.93
C PRO A 846 -18.71 12.84 33.82
N PHE A 847 -19.81 13.39 34.34
CA PHE A 847 -20.76 12.62 35.15
C PHE A 847 -21.51 11.56 34.32
N LEU A 848 -21.69 11.76 33.01
CA LEU A 848 -22.31 10.79 32.10
C LEU A 848 -21.39 9.60 31.80
N LYS A 849 -20.06 9.80 31.70
CA LYS A 849 -19.09 8.69 31.53
C LYS A 849 -19.12 7.67 32.66
N THR A 850 -19.59 8.05 33.85
CA THR A 850 -19.76 7.10 34.96
C THR A 850 -21.00 6.20 34.83
N LEU A 851 -21.82 6.38 33.78
CA LEU A 851 -23.12 5.73 33.59
C LEU A 851 -23.15 4.66 32.48
N ASP A 852 -22.13 4.60 31.62
CA ASP A 852 -22.13 3.78 30.39
C ASP A 852 -21.76 2.29 30.61
N ASN A 853 -21.38 1.91 31.83
CA ASN A 853 -20.95 0.56 32.17
C ASN A 853 -22.01 -0.22 32.96
N GLY A 854 -23.19 -0.51 32.38
CA GLY A 854 -24.13 -1.40 33.07
C GLY A 854 -25.49 -1.72 32.46
N SER A 855 -25.59 -2.97 31.99
CA SER A 855 -26.74 -3.91 32.04
C SER A 855 -27.82 -3.88 30.96
N SER A 856 -28.00 -5.08 30.38
CA SER A 856 -29.15 -5.58 29.61
C SER A 856 -30.01 -6.46 30.51
N ASP A 857 -31.22 -6.02 30.87
CA ASP A 857 -32.34 -6.95 31.11
C ASP A 857 -33.70 -6.23 31.15
N GLN A 858 -34.72 -6.91 30.65
CA GLN A 858 -36.09 -6.41 30.46
C GLN A 858 -37.05 -6.90 31.57
N SER A 859 -37.93 -6.02 32.07
CA SER A 859 -39.40 -6.26 32.10
C SER A 859 -40.19 -5.14 32.81
N ILE A 860 -41.49 -5.10 32.46
CA ILE A 860 -42.60 -4.21 32.84
C ILE A 860 -42.80 -3.01 31.89
N SER A 861 -44.03 -2.93 31.34
CA SER A 861 -44.51 -1.99 30.31
C SER A 861 -44.41 -0.54 30.77
N MET A 862 -43.23 0.02 30.52
CA MET A 862 -42.86 1.43 30.65
C MET A 862 -43.40 2.27 29.49
N ASP A 863 -43.94 1.62 28.45
CA ASP A 863 -44.36 2.26 27.20
C ASP A 863 -45.57 3.17 27.36
N ASP A 864 -46.45 2.89 28.34
CA ASP A 864 -47.66 3.69 28.58
C ASP A 864 -47.34 5.02 29.31
N CYS A 865 -46.45 5.00 30.31
CA CYS A 865 -45.95 6.21 30.97
C CYS A 865 -45.04 7.04 30.05
N LEU A 866 -44.22 6.39 29.23
CA LEU A 866 -43.36 7.05 28.23
C LEU A 866 -44.18 7.72 27.14
N SER A 867 -45.35 7.17 26.79
CA SER A 867 -46.27 7.75 25.81
C SER A 867 -46.94 9.02 26.34
N GLU A 868 -47.32 9.04 27.62
CA GLU A 868 -47.95 10.21 28.26
C GLU A 868 -46.94 11.36 28.47
N ILE A 869 -45.69 11.03 28.83
CA ILE A 869 -44.60 12.00 28.98
C ILE A 869 -44.11 12.50 27.61
N ARG A 870 -44.04 11.63 26.58
CA ARG A 870 -43.81 12.06 25.19
C ARG A 870 -44.89 13.02 24.71
N ALA A 871 -46.15 12.73 24.99
CA ALA A 871 -47.26 13.58 24.57
C ALA A 871 -47.16 14.98 25.19
N LYS A 872 -46.78 15.06 26.47
CA LYS A 872 -46.58 16.34 27.18
C LYS A 872 -45.34 17.11 26.70
N PHE A 873 -44.25 16.39 26.41
CA PHE A 873 -42.99 16.98 25.92
C PHE A 873 -43.11 17.45 24.45
N ILE A 874 -43.77 16.68 23.60
CA ILE A 874 -44.10 17.07 22.22
C ILE A 874 -45.02 18.30 22.26
N SER A 875 -46.02 18.33 23.15
CA SER A 875 -46.90 19.48 23.32
C SER A 875 -46.17 20.77 23.68
N GLU A 876 -45.14 20.71 24.53
CA GLU A 876 -44.38 21.91 24.96
C GLU A 876 -43.26 22.28 23.97
N ALA A 877 -42.53 21.29 23.42
CA ALA A 877 -41.46 21.52 22.45
C ALA A 877 -41.95 21.94 21.06
N SER A 878 -43.18 21.59 20.66
CA SER A 878 -43.79 22.05 19.40
C SER A 878 -44.00 23.57 19.34
N SER A 879 -43.83 24.27 20.47
CA SER A 879 -43.90 25.73 20.55
C SER A 879 -42.57 26.45 20.29
N LEU A 880 -41.44 25.73 20.17
CA LEU A 880 -40.09 26.29 20.03
C LEU A 880 -39.35 25.65 18.82
N ASP A 881 -39.25 26.44 17.74
CA ASP A 881 -38.44 26.34 16.50
C ASP A 881 -38.16 24.94 15.85
N PRO A 882 -38.37 24.76 14.53
CA PRO A 882 -38.08 23.53 13.77
C PRO A 882 -36.71 22.86 13.96
N LEU A 883 -35.65 23.54 14.42
CA LEU A 883 -34.35 22.91 14.72
C LEU A 883 -34.44 21.87 15.85
N THR A 884 -35.41 22.01 16.76
CA THR A 884 -35.65 21.09 17.88
C THR A 884 -36.08 19.70 17.39
N SER A 885 -36.68 19.59 16.20
CA SER A 885 -37.10 18.31 15.60
C SER A 885 -35.93 17.38 15.26
N HIS A 886 -34.75 17.92 14.96
CA HIS A 886 -33.55 17.11 14.69
C HIS A 886 -32.87 16.65 15.99
N LEU A 887 -32.93 17.48 17.04
CA LEU A 887 -32.54 17.10 18.41
C LEU A 887 -33.44 16.00 19.00
N ILE A 888 -34.72 15.92 18.61
CA ILE A 888 -35.64 14.83 19.01
C ILE A 888 -35.19 13.46 18.47
N ASN A 889 -34.44 13.41 17.36
CA ASN A 889 -33.82 12.16 16.88
C ASN A 889 -32.53 11.82 17.63
N MET A 890 -31.75 12.81 18.09
CA MET A 890 -30.59 12.59 18.98
C MET A 890 -30.98 12.29 20.43
N SER A 891 -32.11 12.80 20.92
CA SER A 891 -32.63 12.44 22.24
C SER A 891 -33.04 10.97 22.33
N SER A 892 -33.27 10.28 21.21
CA SER A 892 -33.45 8.83 21.16
C SER A 892 -32.18 8.04 21.59
N LEU A 893 -30.99 8.66 21.49
CA LEU A 893 -29.72 8.12 21.99
C LEU A 893 -29.49 8.44 23.46
N ILE A 894 -29.91 9.62 23.95
CA ILE A 894 -29.77 10.02 25.37
C ILE A 894 -30.88 9.41 26.25
N SER A 895 -32.04 9.04 25.67
CA SER A 895 -33.22 8.58 26.43
C SER A 895 -33.27 7.08 26.73
N ARG A 896 -32.28 6.25 26.37
CA ARG A 896 -32.31 4.82 26.74
C ARG A 896 -31.69 4.50 28.10
N ASN A 897 -30.69 5.24 28.58
CA ASN A 897 -29.95 4.84 29.77
C ASN A 897 -29.81 5.86 30.92
N GLU A 898 -29.96 7.18 30.71
CA GLU A 898 -29.43 8.15 31.69
C GLU A 898 -30.48 8.94 32.50
N ILE A 899 -31.77 8.93 32.12
CA ILE A 899 -32.86 9.60 32.88
C ILE A 899 -33.18 8.87 34.20
N LYS A 900 -32.61 7.68 34.40
CA LYS A 900 -32.95 6.81 35.51
C LYS A 900 -32.25 7.18 36.84
N GLN A 901 -31.28 8.11 36.88
CA GLN A 901 -30.25 8.17 37.93
C GLN A 901 -30.65 8.31 39.41
N PRO A 902 -31.63 9.06 39.92
CA PRO A 902 -31.89 9.07 41.37
C PRO A 902 -32.58 7.80 41.87
N HIS A 903 -33.60 7.32 41.12
CA HIS A 903 -34.31 6.07 41.41
C HIS A 903 -33.53 4.82 40.97
N LYS A 904 -32.68 4.93 39.94
CA LYS A 904 -31.74 3.89 39.49
C LYS A 904 -30.46 3.88 40.29
N CYS A 905 -29.91 4.99 40.75
CA CYS A 905 -28.84 4.97 41.76
C CYS A 905 -29.40 4.42 43.07
N ALA A 906 -30.62 4.79 43.48
CA ALA A 906 -31.26 4.18 44.64
C ALA A 906 -31.61 2.69 44.44
N SER A 907 -32.00 2.23 43.23
CA SER A 907 -32.31 0.81 42.97
C SER A 907 -31.11 -0.05 42.55
N GLU A 908 -30.09 0.51 41.93
CA GLU A 908 -28.76 -0.10 41.70
C GLU A 908 -27.98 -0.14 42.99
N ASN A 909 -28.03 0.91 43.83
CA ASN A 909 -27.49 0.82 45.18
C ASN A 909 -28.33 -0.11 46.04
N LYS A 910 -29.67 -0.16 45.88
CA LYS A 910 -30.49 -1.22 46.50
C LYS A 910 -29.98 -2.59 46.07
N SER A 911 -29.77 -2.82 44.77
CA SER A 911 -29.29 -4.11 44.23
C SER A 911 -27.86 -4.42 44.66
N LYS A 912 -26.94 -3.45 44.66
CA LYS A 912 -25.56 -3.61 45.15
C LYS A 912 -25.49 -3.81 46.67
N LEU A 913 -26.33 -3.11 47.42
CA LEU A 913 -26.47 -3.31 48.86
C LEU A 913 -27.11 -4.66 49.15
N ILE A 914 -28.06 -5.14 48.34
CA ILE A 914 -28.62 -6.50 48.44
C ILE A 914 -27.58 -7.55 48.05
N GLU A 915 -26.77 -7.33 47.01
CA GLU A 915 -25.68 -8.22 46.59
C GLU A 915 -24.53 -8.26 47.59
N ARG A 916 -24.33 -7.21 48.39
CA ARG A 916 -23.36 -7.20 49.50
C ARG A 916 -23.95 -7.78 50.78
N PHE A 917 -25.23 -7.51 51.04
CA PHE A 917 -25.96 -7.99 52.21
C PHE A 917 -26.25 -9.49 52.12
N LEU A 918 -26.67 -10.00 50.95
CA LEU A 918 -27.02 -11.41 50.74
C LEU A 918 -25.88 -12.38 51.08
N PRO A 919 -24.62 -12.21 50.62
CA PRO A 919 -23.49 -13.05 51.02
C PRO A 919 -23.18 -13.01 52.51
N TRP A 920 -23.57 -11.94 53.23
CA TRP A 920 -23.38 -11.85 54.68
C TRP A 920 -24.41 -12.68 55.47
N VAL A 921 -25.49 -13.14 54.83
CA VAL A 921 -26.59 -13.85 55.53
C VAL A 921 -27.13 -15.10 54.78
N VAL A 922 -26.73 -15.34 53.52
CA VAL A 922 -27.22 -16.40 52.62
C VAL A 922 -26.04 -17.11 51.93
N LEU A 923 -26.03 -18.44 51.92
CA LEU A 923 -25.02 -19.27 51.24
C LEU A 923 -25.16 -19.16 49.70
N ILE A 924 -24.03 -18.99 49.01
CA ILE A 924 -23.97 -18.60 47.58
C ILE A 924 -24.16 -19.83 46.68
N GLU A 925 -25.33 -19.94 46.07
CA GLU A 925 -25.66 -20.97 45.06
C GLU A 925 -25.05 -20.66 43.66
N ASN A 926 -24.53 -19.45 43.41
CA ASN A 926 -24.17 -18.99 42.06
C ASN A 926 -22.87 -19.55 41.45
N ASP A 927 -21.89 -19.98 42.26
CA ASP A 927 -20.59 -20.41 41.71
C ASP A 927 -20.69 -21.76 40.97
N ASP A 928 -21.50 -22.68 41.49
CA ASP A 928 -21.71 -24.00 40.88
C ASP A 928 -22.48 -23.90 39.56
N GLU A 929 -23.33 -22.88 39.39
CA GLU A 929 -24.01 -22.61 38.12
C GLU A 929 -23.01 -22.18 37.04
N ASN A 930 -22.08 -21.29 37.37
CA ASN A 930 -21.03 -20.86 36.43
C ASN A 930 -20.09 -22.01 36.05
N VAL A 931 -19.74 -22.86 37.03
CA VAL A 931 -18.93 -24.05 36.80
C VAL A 931 -19.69 -25.07 35.94
N ALA A 932 -20.99 -25.24 36.15
CA ALA A 932 -21.85 -26.03 35.27
C ALA A 932 -21.82 -25.48 33.83
N ILE A 933 -22.02 -24.18 33.63
CA ILE A 933 -21.99 -23.52 32.31
C ILE A 933 -20.65 -23.76 31.60
N ASN A 934 -19.53 -23.60 32.30
CA ASN A 934 -18.22 -23.80 31.71
C ASN A 934 -17.98 -25.26 31.31
N CYS A 935 -18.33 -26.20 32.19
CA CYS A 935 -18.24 -27.63 31.90
C CYS A 935 -19.11 -28.02 30.68
N ILE A 936 -20.26 -27.39 30.54
CA ILE A 936 -21.22 -27.57 29.43
C ILE A 936 -20.63 -27.08 28.10
N ASN A 937 -20.03 -25.89 28.09
CA ASN A 937 -19.44 -25.31 26.88
C ASN A 937 -18.28 -26.18 26.38
N GLU A 938 -17.41 -26.61 27.28
CA GLU A 938 -16.29 -27.51 26.97
C GLU A 938 -16.78 -28.89 26.50
N LEU A 939 -17.82 -29.46 27.14
CA LEU A 939 -18.43 -30.71 26.70
C LEU A 939 -18.96 -30.61 25.25
N SER A 940 -19.58 -29.49 24.91
CA SER A 940 -20.10 -29.24 23.56
C SER A 940 -18.97 -29.23 22.52
N GLN A 941 -17.87 -28.55 22.84
CA GLN A 941 -16.70 -28.45 21.97
C GLN A 941 -16.00 -29.81 21.78
N VAL A 942 -15.77 -30.54 22.86
CA VAL A 942 -15.14 -31.87 22.83
C VAL A 942 -15.96 -32.85 21.99
N LEU A 943 -17.28 -32.84 22.13
CA LEU A 943 -18.15 -33.69 21.32
C LEU A 943 -18.04 -33.34 19.85
N CYS A 944 -18.07 -32.07 19.46
CA CYS A 944 -17.87 -31.66 18.07
C CYS A 944 -16.53 -32.17 17.51
N GLN A 945 -15.42 -31.96 18.23
CA GLN A 945 -14.08 -32.38 17.81
C GLN A 945 -13.95 -33.90 17.60
N LEU A 946 -14.62 -34.72 18.42
CA LEU A 946 -14.59 -36.17 18.27
C LEU A 946 -15.26 -36.67 16.99
N PHE A 947 -16.26 -35.95 16.49
CA PHE A 947 -17.06 -36.36 15.33
C PHE A 947 -16.68 -35.66 14.03
N GLU A 948 -15.96 -34.53 14.08
CA GLU A 948 -15.44 -33.84 12.89
C GLU A 948 -14.70 -34.77 11.90
N PRO A 949 -13.77 -35.67 12.33
CA PRO A 949 -13.10 -36.57 11.41
C PRO A 949 -14.05 -37.53 10.70
N GLN A 950 -15.07 -38.04 11.40
CA GLN A 950 -16.05 -38.96 10.83
C GLN A 950 -17.00 -38.25 9.86
N ILE A 951 -17.41 -37.01 10.18
CA ILE A 951 -18.20 -36.16 9.28
C ILE A 951 -17.42 -35.93 7.99
N LYS A 952 -16.15 -35.53 8.12
CA LYS A 952 -15.26 -35.31 6.97
C LYS A 952 -15.10 -36.58 6.13
N GLU A 953 -14.85 -37.72 6.77
CA GLU A 953 -14.75 -39.01 6.08
C GLU A 953 -16.04 -39.37 5.34
N ILE A 954 -17.23 -39.21 5.96
CA ILE A 954 -18.50 -39.51 5.29
C ILE A 954 -18.70 -38.63 4.07
N ILE A 955 -18.50 -37.31 4.23
CA ILE A 955 -18.67 -36.32 3.15
C ILE A 955 -17.71 -36.65 2.02
N GLU A 956 -16.41 -36.78 2.30
CA GLU A 956 -15.40 -37.05 1.28
C GLU A 956 -15.63 -38.41 0.61
N LYS A 957 -15.88 -39.48 1.37
CA LYS A 957 -16.09 -40.82 0.82
C LYS A 957 -17.33 -40.90 -0.06
N HIS A 958 -18.46 -40.30 0.35
CA HIS A 958 -19.69 -40.35 -0.44
C HIS A 958 -19.63 -39.45 -1.66
N ILE A 959 -19.12 -38.24 -1.51
CA ILE A 959 -18.97 -37.33 -2.64
C ILE A 959 -17.96 -37.93 -3.63
N ASN A 960 -16.84 -38.49 -3.18
CA ASN A 960 -15.89 -39.15 -4.10
C ASN A 960 -16.50 -40.37 -4.81
N ASN A 961 -17.30 -41.18 -4.11
CA ASN A 961 -18.01 -42.31 -4.73
C ASN A 961 -19.04 -41.85 -5.77
N GLU A 962 -19.79 -40.78 -5.49
CA GLU A 962 -20.77 -40.21 -6.42
C GLU A 962 -20.12 -39.40 -7.54
N MET A 963 -18.99 -38.74 -7.30
CA MET A 963 -18.18 -38.09 -8.33
C MET A 963 -17.78 -39.08 -9.42
N ILE A 964 -17.32 -40.28 -9.03
CA ILE A 964 -16.92 -41.31 -9.99
C ILE A 964 -18.11 -41.76 -10.85
N LYS A 965 -19.33 -41.77 -10.30
CA LYS A 965 -20.50 -42.36 -10.96
C LYS A 965 -21.39 -41.35 -11.71
N THR A 966 -21.74 -40.24 -11.07
CA THR A 966 -22.86 -39.38 -11.49
C THR A 966 -22.55 -37.88 -11.46
N LEU A 967 -21.59 -37.45 -10.62
CA LEU A 967 -21.18 -36.06 -10.43
C LEU A 967 -19.87 -35.71 -11.16
N ASN A 968 -19.50 -36.46 -12.20
CA ASN A 968 -18.42 -36.06 -13.10
C ASN A 968 -18.98 -35.37 -14.34
N ARG A 969 -18.14 -34.50 -14.91
CA ARG A 969 -18.49 -33.67 -16.08
C ARG A 969 -18.96 -34.51 -17.27
N CYS A 970 -18.29 -35.64 -17.55
CA CYS A 970 -18.65 -36.53 -18.65
C CYS A 970 -20.05 -37.12 -18.51
N SER A 971 -20.43 -37.59 -17.32
CA SER A 971 -21.76 -38.13 -17.06
C SER A 971 -22.85 -37.06 -17.22
N ILE A 972 -22.58 -35.82 -16.81
CA ILE A 972 -23.52 -34.71 -16.93
C ILE A 972 -23.70 -34.30 -18.39
N ILE A 973 -22.62 -34.20 -19.16
CA ILE A 973 -22.68 -33.90 -20.60
C ILE A 973 -23.50 -34.96 -21.32
N LYS A 974 -23.25 -36.25 -21.04
CA LYS A 974 -24.01 -37.34 -21.66
C LYS A 974 -25.53 -37.23 -21.42
N GLU A 975 -25.95 -36.85 -20.22
CA GLU A 975 -27.37 -36.64 -19.92
C GLU A 975 -27.95 -35.44 -20.66
N LEU A 976 -27.18 -34.35 -20.79
CA LEU A 976 -27.61 -33.19 -21.56
C LEU A 976 -27.69 -33.51 -23.06
N ASP A 977 -26.76 -34.31 -23.59
CA ASP A 977 -26.80 -34.81 -24.97
C ASP A 977 -28.05 -35.66 -25.24
N ASP A 978 -28.46 -36.51 -24.30
CA ASP A 978 -29.68 -37.33 -24.42
C ASP A 978 -30.97 -36.45 -24.45
N GLU A 979 -30.95 -35.26 -23.85
CA GLU A 979 -32.07 -34.32 -23.84
C GLU A 979 -32.22 -33.51 -25.14
N VAL A 980 -31.17 -33.41 -25.96
CA VAL A 980 -31.16 -32.64 -27.22
C VAL A 980 -32.30 -33.05 -28.15
N TYR A 981 -32.63 -34.33 -28.21
CA TYR A 981 -33.67 -34.87 -29.11
C TYR A 981 -35.10 -34.44 -28.77
N HIS A 982 -35.33 -33.95 -27.54
CA HIS A 982 -36.65 -33.56 -27.04
C HIS A 982 -36.69 -32.12 -26.52
N ALA A 983 -35.60 -31.37 -26.69
CA ALA A 983 -35.46 -30.01 -26.19
C ALA A 983 -36.21 -28.99 -27.06
N THR A 984 -36.60 -27.88 -26.43
CA THR A 984 -37.17 -26.73 -27.14
C THR A 984 -36.08 -25.93 -27.84
N ASP A 985 -36.43 -25.13 -28.85
CA ASP A 985 -35.48 -24.28 -29.59
C ASP A 985 -34.67 -23.35 -28.67
N ASP A 986 -35.29 -22.82 -27.61
CA ASP A 986 -34.62 -21.95 -26.64
C ASP A 986 -33.58 -22.71 -25.80
N TRP A 987 -33.92 -23.92 -25.36
CA TRP A 987 -32.99 -24.77 -24.63
C TRP A 987 -31.83 -25.20 -25.52
N LEU A 988 -32.09 -25.60 -26.77
CA LEU A 988 -31.05 -25.95 -27.75
C LEU A 988 -30.12 -24.77 -28.02
N LYS A 989 -30.68 -23.56 -28.13
CA LYS A 989 -29.89 -22.34 -28.27
C LYS A 989 -28.97 -22.12 -27.06
N ARG A 990 -29.45 -22.34 -25.83
CA ARG A 990 -28.61 -22.28 -24.62
C ARG A 990 -27.56 -23.39 -24.60
N TYR A 991 -27.89 -24.61 -25.03
CA TYR A 991 -26.95 -25.73 -25.13
C TYR A 991 -25.81 -25.45 -26.10
N VAL A 992 -26.12 -24.83 -27.24
CA VAL A 992 -25.15 -24.49 -28.27
C VAL A 992 -24.31 -23.26 -27.91
N LEU A 993 -24.91 -22.24 -27.29
CA LEU A 993 -24.22 -20.96 -27.02
C LEU A 993 -23.58 -20.90 -25.63
N TYR A 994 -24.19 -21.54 -24.63
CA TYR A 994 -23.82 -21.48 -23.22
C TYR A 994 -23.86 -22.87 -22.55
N PRO A 995 -23.18 -23.90 -23.11
CA PRO A 995 -23.24 -25.27 -22.58
C PRO A 995 -22.77 -25.37 -21.13
N ILE A 996 -21.84 -24.52 -20.71
CA ILE A 996 -21.32 -24.51 -19.33
C ILE A 996 -22.38 -24.12 -18.31
N ASP A 997 -23.24 -23.17 -18.65
CA ASP A 997 -24.29 -22.74 -17.73
C ASP A 997 -25.27 -23.89 -17.47
N LEU A 998 -25.61 -24.65 -18.51
CA LEU A 998 -26.44 -25.85 -18.40
C LEU A 998 -25.73 -27.00 -17.67
N ILE A 999 -24.43 -27.19 -17.88
CA ILE A 999 -23.62 -28.17 -17.12
C ILE A 999 -23.59 -27.81 -15.63
N VAL A 1000 -23.40 -26.52 -15.30
CA VAL A 1000 -23.39 -26.04 -13.91
C VAL A 1000 -24.80 -26.13 -13.29
N GLU A 1001 -25.85 -25.83 -14.06
CA GLU A 1001 -27.25 -25.99 -13.65
C GLU A 1001 -27.54 -27.46 -13.31
N ARG A 1002 -27.24 -28.40 -14.22
CA ARG A 1002 -27.42 -29.84 -14.01
C ARG A 1002 -26.53 -30.40 -12.89
N PHE A 1003 -25.31 -29.88 -12.75
CA PHE A 1003 -24.46 -30.17 -11.59
C PHE A 1003 -25.12 -29.74 -10.28
N ASN A 1004 -25.70 -28.54 -10.21
CA ASN A 1004 -26.37 -28.05 -9.00
C ASN A 1004 -27.60 -28.90 -8.65
N GLU A 1005 -28.36 -29.35 -9.65
CA GLU A 1005 -29.49 -30.26 -9.45
C GLU A 1005 -29.02 -31.60 -8.85
N LYS A 1006 -28.00 -32.23 -9.44
CA LYS A 1006 -27.44 -33.48 -8.93
C LYS A 1006 -26.75 -33.32 -7.58
N TRP A 1007 -26.03 -32.22 -7.38
CA TRP A 1007 -25.40 -31.88 -6.11
C TRP A 1007 -26.45 -31.83 -5.00
N THR A 1008 -27.64 -31.29 -5.28
CA THR A 1008 -28.74 -31.25 -4.31
C THR A 1008 -29.18 -32.67 -3.91
N ARG A 1009 -29.23 -33.61 -4.86
CA ARG A 1009 -29.57 -35.03 -4.57
C ARG A 1009 -28.47 -35.73 -3.77
N VAL A 1010 -27.20 -35.57 -4.17
CA VAL A 1010 -26.06 -36.16 -3.45
C VAL A 1010 -25.95 -35.58 -2.05
N LYS A 1011 -26.11 -34.26 -1.91
CA LYS A 1011 -26.17 -33.58 -0.62
C LYS A 1011 -27.29 -34.18 0.24
N ALA A 1012 -28.49 -34.41 -0.30
CA ALA A 1012 -29.58 -35.04 0.46
C ALA A 1012 -29.21 -36.45 0.98
N THR A 1013 -28.52 -37.27 0.17
CA THR A 1013 -28.03 -38.60 0.61
C THR A 1013 -26.92 -38.50 1.65
N VAL A 1014 -26.01 -37.54 1.52
CA VAL A 1014 -24.95 -37.30 2.52
C VAL A 1014 -25.57 -36.76 3.81
N ASP A 1015 -26.55 -35.85 3.72
CA ASP A 1015 -27.31 -35.33 4.85
C ASP A 1015 -28.03 -36.46 5.59
N GLU A 1016 -28.61 -37.44 4.89
CA GLU A 1016 -29.20 -38.64 5.53
C GLU A 1016 -28.17 -39.42 6.38
N LYS A 1017 -26.94 -39.57 5.88
CA LYS A 1017 -25.86 -40.28 6.61
C LYS A 1017 -25.26 -39.45 7.72
N LEU A 1018 -25.12 -38.15 7.52
CA LEU A 1018 -24.68 -37.22 8.54
C LEU A 1018 -25.72 -37.12 9.66
N ASN A 1019 -27.02 -37.21 9.34
CA ASN A 1019 -28.07 -37.32 10.33
C ASN A 1019 -27.90 -38.57 11.21
N MET A 1020 -27.33 -39.67 10.71
CA MET A 1020 -26.98 -40.81 11.57
C MET A 1020 -25.87 -40.46 12.58
N ILE A 1021 -24.86 -39.67 12.17
CA ILE A 1021 -23.84 -39.16 13.10
C ILE A 1021 -24.45 -38.18 14.09
N VAL A 1022 -25.23 -37.21 13.63
CA VAL A 1022 -25.93 -36.26 14.52
C VAL A 1022 -26.79 -37.01 15.53
N ASN A 1023 -27.55 -38.01 15.09
CA ASN A 1023 -28.31 -38.88 15.98
C ASN A 1023 -27.42 -39.66 16.96
N LEU A 1024 -26.25 -40.12 16.52
CA LEU A 1024 -25.27 -40.78 17.40
C LEU A 1024 -24.73 -39.81 18.45
N VAL A 1025 -24.44 -38.55 18.09
CA VAL A 1025 -24.01 -37.50 19.03
C VAL A 1025 -25.14 -37.18 20.01
N SER A 1026 -26.37 -36.98 19.54
CA SER A 1026 -27.55 -36.80 20.39
C SER A 1026 -27.81 -38.01 21.29
N MET A 1027 -27.56 -39.24 20.83
CA MET A 1027 -27.60 -40.43 21.68
C MET A 1027 -26.51 -40.40 22.75
N ARG A 1028 -25.28 -39.97 22.42
CA ARG A 1028 -24.19 -39.83 23.41
C ARG A 1028 -24.49 -38.75 24.44
N LEU A 1029 -25.03 -37.61 24.02
CA LEU A 1029 -25.52 -36.58 24.92
C LEU A 1029 -26.60 -37.16 25.85
N ARG A 1030 -27.63 -37.82 25.30
CA ARG A 1030 -28.68 -38.46 26.12
C ARG A 1030 -28.12 -39.48 27.10
N GLU A 1031 -27.14 -40.30 26.71
CA GLU A 1031 -26.46 -41.23 27.63
C GLU A 1031 -25.72 -40.50 28.76
N ILE A 1032 -24.98 -39.42 28.45
CA ILE A 1032 -24.29 -38.59 29.44
C ILE A 1032 -25.29 -37.95 30.41
N PHE A 1033 -26.36 -37.38 29.88
CA PHE A 1033 -27.38 -36.73 30.68
C PHE A 1033 -28.20 -37.71 31.52
N GLN A 1034 -28.47 -38.91 31.01
CA GLN A 1034 -29.10 -39.98 31.78
C GLN A 1034 -28.19 -40.46 32.91
N LEU A 1035 -26.88 -40.59 32.65
CA LEU A 1035 -25.87 -40.89 33.67
C LEU A 1035 -25.88 -39.82 34.77
N ILE A 1036 -25.79 -38.53 34.39
CA ILE A 1036 -25.83 -37.39 35.32
C ILE A 1036 -27.14 -37.37 36.11
N LYS A 1037 -28.27 -37.64 35.46
CA LYS A 1037 -29.59 -37.70 36.10
C LYS A 1037 -29.64 -38.80 37.16
N THR A 1038 -29.20 -40.01 36.83
CA THR A 1038 -29.19 -41.13 37.78
C THR A 1038 -28.21 -40.87 38.93
N VAL A 1039 -27.03 -40.30 38.66
CA VAL A 1039 -26.09 -39.87 39.70
C VAL A 1039 -26.72 -38.83 40.62
N ASN A 1040 -27.45 -37.86 40.07
CA ASN A 1040 -28.15 -36.83 40.86
C ASN A 1040 -29.22 -37.46 41.76
N THR A 1041 -30.04 -38.37 41.22
CA THR A 1041 -31.06 -39.10 41.99
C THR A 1041 -30.46 -39.92 43.14
N ILE A 1042 -29.39 -40.69 42.89
CA ILE A 1042 -28.72 -41.47 43.94
C ILE A 1042 -28.06 -40.56 44.97
N SER A 1043 -27.48 -39.44 44.54
CA SER A 1043 -26.92 -38.43 45.45
C SER A 1043 -28.00 -37.82 46.34
N GLN A 1044 -29.22 -37.64 45.80
CA GLN A 1044 -30.38 -37.21 46.57
C GLN A 1044 -30.81 -38.27 47.60
N GLU A 1045 -31.00 -39.52 47.17
CA GLU A 1045 -31.43 -40.64 48.02
C GLU A 1045 -30.44 -40.96 49.17
N LEU A 1046 -29.14 -40.86 48.91
CA LEU A 1046 -28.08 -41.15 49.89
C LEU A 1046 -27.68 -39.93 50.73
N GLY A 1047 -28.36 -38.79 50.61
CA GLY A 1047 -28.05 -37.58 51.38
C GLY A 1047 -26.77 -36.87 50.97
N ALA A 1048 -26.18 -37.24 49.82
CA ALA A 1048 -24.99 -36.60 49.24
C ALA A 1048 -25.28 -35.25 48.55
N HIS A 1049 -26.52 -34.78 48.68
CA HIS A 1049 -27.02 -33.52 48.16
C HIS A 1049 -27.14 -32.44 49.25
N SER A 1050 -26.68 -32.65 50.49
CA SER A 1050 -26.68 -31.56 51.46
C SER A 1050 -25.47 -30.65 51.22
N LEU A 1051 -25.63 -29.36 51.50
CA LEU A 1051 -24.52 -28.41 51.48
C LEU A 1051 -23.39 -28.81 52.47
N SER A 1052 -23.77 -29.44 53.57
CA SER A 1052 -22.84 -29.99 54.57
C SER A 1052 -22.11 -31.26 54.10
N PHE A 1053 -22.54 -31.88 53.00
CA PHE A 1053 -21.97 -33.13 52.52
C PHE A 1053 -20.50 -32.96 52.13
N VAL A 1054 -20.19 -32.00 51.25
CA VAL A 1054 -18.82 -31.72 50.78
C VAL A 1054 -17.90 -31.37 51.94
N ASP A 1055 -18.38 -30.53 52.87
CA ASP A 1055 -17.58 -30.13 54.03
C ASP A 1055 -17.27 -31.31 54.97
N SER A 1056 -18.23 -32.24 55.12
CA SER A 1056 -18.06 -33.47 55.91
C SER A 1056 -17.28 -34.58 55.20
N LEU A 1057 -17.12 -34.49 53.87
CA LEU A 1057 -16.51 -35.55 53.05
C LEU A 1057 -14.98 -35.52 53.09
N PHE A 1058 -14.41 -34.35 53.35
CA PHE A 1058 -12.97 -34.13 53.32
C PHE A 1058 -12.45 -33.69 54.69
N GLN A 1059 -11.45 -34.43 55.18
CA GLN A 1059 -10.71 -34.06 56.39
C GLN A 1059 -9.28 -33.69 56.02
N LEU A 1060 -8.83 -32.51 56.45
CA LEU A 1060 -7.47 -32.05 56.17
C LEU A 1060 -6.45 -32.91 56.94
N LYS A 1061 -5.41 -33.38 56.24
CA LYS A 1061 -4.34 -34.20 56.83
C LYS A 1061 -3.15 -33.31 57.21
N GLY A 1062 -2.99 -33.01 58.50
CA GLY A 1062 -1.83 -32.29 59.07
C GLY A 1062 -2.22 -31.07 59.93
N GLU A 1063 -1.39 -30.72 60.92
CA GLU A 1063 -1.74 -29.79 62.02
C GLU A 1063 -1.64 -28.28 61.71
N GLN A 1064 -1.29 -27.85 60.49
CA GLN A 1064 -0.81 -26.46 60.27
C GLN A 1064 -1.46 -25.64 59.15
N ARG A 1065 -2.62 -26.03 58.61
CA ARG A 1065 -3.34 -25.15 57.68
C ARG A 1065 -4.80 -25.02 58.09
N THR A 1066 -5.32 -23.81 57.93
CA THR A 1066 -6.74 -23.50 58.08
C THR A 1066 -7.53 -24.32 57.07
N ASP A 1067 -8.53 -25.05 57.55
CA ASP A 1067 -9.40 -25.85 56.70
C ASP A 1067 -10.24 -24.93 55.81
N HIS A 1068 -9.86 -24.82 54.54
CA HIS A 1068 -10.51 -23.91 53.60
C HIS A 1068 -11.60 -24.64 52.83
N VAL A 1069 -12.83 -24.12 52.90
CA VAL A 1069 -13.99 -24.65 52.17
C VAL A 1069 -13.69 -24.78 50.68
N ASN A 1070 -13.09 -23.76 50.04
CA ASN A 1070 -12.77 -23.78 48.61
C ASN A 1070 -11.83 -24.94 48.19
N ASP A 1071 -10.89 -25.33 49.06
CA ASP A 1071 -9.98 -26.45 48.81
C ASP A 1071 -10.76 -27.79 48.77
N LYS A 1072 -11.79 -27.95 49.62
CA LYS A 1072 -12.70 -29.10 49.60
C LYS A 1072 -13.58 -29.13 48.35
N GLN A 1073 -14.08 -27.97 47.92
CA GLN A 1073 -14.89 -27.84 46.70
C GLN A 1073 -14.09 -28.23 45.46
N PHE A 1074 -12.80 -27.88 45.43
CA PHE A 1074 -11.88 -28.31 44.39
C PHE A 1074 -11.69 -29.84 44.38
N CYS A 1075 -11.46 -30.42 45.55
CA CYS A 1075 -11.36 -31.87 45.70
C CYS A 1075 -12.64 -32.58 45.24
N MET A 1076 -13.81 -31.99 45.47
CA MET A 1076 -15.09 -32.51 45.00
C MET A 1076 -15.17 -32.57 43.46
N ALA A 1077 -14.77 -31.50 42.76
CA ALA A 1077 -14.69 -31.47 41.30
C ALA A 1077 -13.78 -32.58 40.75
N LYS A 1078 -12.62 -32.75 41.37
CA LYS A 1078 -11.63 -33.77 40.98
C LYS A 1078 -12.12 -35.19 41.27
N LEU A 1079 -12.76 -35.46 42.41
CA LEU A 1079 -13.36 -36.76 42.72
C LEU A 1079 -14.46 -37.13 41.74
N PHE A 1080 -15.31 -36.16 41.39
CA PHE A 1080 -16.39 -36.39 40.44
C PHE A 1080 -15.84 -36.69 39.03
N TYR A 1081 -14.80 -35.98 38.60
CA TYR A 1081 -14.06 -36.27 37.37
C TYR A 1081 -13.50 -37.71 37.35
N LEU A 1082 -12.80 -38.13 38.42
CA LEU A 1082 -12.21 -39.48 38.51
C LEU A 1082 -13.27 -40.59 38.35
N TYR A 1083 -14.45 -40.39 38.95
CA TYR A 1083 -15.59 -41.27 38.74
C TYR A 1083 -16.05 -41.29 37.27
N LEU A 1084 -16.20 -40.12 36.62
CA LEU A 1084 -16.66 -40.01 35.24
C LEU A 1084 -15.71 -40.67 34.22
N VAL A 1085 -14.40 -40.64 34.48
CA VAL A 1085 -13.39 -41.37 33.67
C VAL A 1085 -13.23 -42.83 34.10
N GLY A 1086 -13.85 -43.20 35.22
CA GLY A 1086 -13.86 -44.55 35.80
C GLY A 1086 -12.48 -45.01 36.26
N GLU A 1087 -11.72 -44.10 36.86
CA GLU A 1087 -10.48 -44.37 37.58
C GLU A 1087 -10.78 -44.68 39.06
N ASP A 1088 -9.84 -45.34 39.73
CA ASP A 1088 -9.97 -45.67 41.15
C ASP A 1088 -9.96 -44.39 42.00
N ILE A 1089 -10.88 -44.33 42.95
CA ILE A 1089 -11.01 -43.19 43.87
C ILE A 1089 -9.90 -43.27 44.92
N PRO A 1090 -9.02 -42.27 45.01
CA PRO A 1090 -7.94 -42.31 45.98
C PRO A 1090 -8.47 -42.02 47.39
N ARG A 1091 -7.86 -42.65 48.40
CA ARG A 1091 -8.15 -42.35 49.82
C ARG A 1091 -7.68 -40.94 50.23
N GLU A 1092 -6.72 -40.39 49.49
CA GLU A 1092 -6.13 -39.08 49.71
C GLU A 1092 -6.11 -38.28 48.41
N ILE A 1093 -6.53 -37.03 48.45
CA ILE A 1093 -6.59 -36.15 47.28
C ILE A 1093 -5.87 -34.84 47.56
N SER A 1094 -5.04 -34.41 46.62
CA SER A 1094 -4.31 -33.15 46.71
C SER A 1094 -5.03 -32.01 45.98
N THR A 1095 -5.02 -30.83 46.60
CA THR A 1095 -5.43 -29.56 46.00
C THR A 1095 -4.29 -28.92 45.20
N ARG A 1096 -4.58 -27.89 44.42
CA ARG A 1096 -3.56 -27.08 43.72
C ARG A 1096 -2.54 -26.43 44.65
N ASN A 1097 -2.96 -26.11 45.88
CA ASN A 1097 -2.13 -25.45 46.89
C ASN A 1097 -1.27 -26.46 47.69
N GLY A 1098 -1.30 -27.73 47.30
CA GLY A 1098 -0.57 -28.82 47.94
C GLY A 1098 -1.20 -29.32 49.24
N SER A 1099 -2.40 -28.85 49.60
CA SER A 1099 -3.15 -29.39 50.75
C SER A 1099 -3.62 -30.81 50.43
N ILE A 1100 -3.50 -31.73 51.39
CA ILE A 1100 -3.91 -33.13 51.23
C ILE A 1100 -5.11 -33.40 52.12
N TYR A 1101 -6.18 -33.90 51.50
CA TYR A 1101 -7.41 -34.26 52.19
C TYR A 1101 -7.63 -35.76 52.15
N THR A 1102 -7.99 -36.36 53.30
CA THR A 1102 -8.50 -37.72 53.35
C THR A 1102 -9.97 -37.72 52.97
N VAL A 1103 -10.35 -38.61 52.05
CA VAL A 1103 -11.73 -38.77 51.57
C VAL A 1103 -12.46 -39.74 52.49
N ASP A 1104 -13.62 -39.34 52.99
CA ASP A 1104 -14.46 -40.20 53.83
C ASP A 1104 -14.93 -41.44 53.05
N SER A 1105 -14.88 -42.61 53.70
CA SER A 1105 -15.35 -43.90 53.17
C SER A 1105 -16.79 -43.87 52.65
N ARG A 1106 -17.64 -42.97 53.14
CA ARG A 1106 -19.01 -42.72 52.65
C ARG A 1106 -19.04 -42.42 51.15
N TRP A 1107 -18.02 -41.75 50.61
CA TRP A 1107 -17.93 -41.48 49.17
C TRP A 1107 -17.80 -42.75 48.34
N GLN A 1108 -17.01 -43.72 48.81
CA GLN A 1108 -16.87 -45.00 48.13
C GLN A 1108 -18.21 -45.75 48.09
N ILE A 1109 -18.96 -45.75 49.21
CA ILE A 1109 -20.31 -46.34 49.26
C ILE A 1109 -21.24 -45.68 48.25
N ILE A 1110 -21.19 -44.35 48.12
CA ILE A 1110 -22.01 -43.61 47.15
C ILE A 1110 -21.62 -43.97 45.71
N ILE A 1111 -20.32 -43.98 45.39
CA ILE A 1111 -19.84 -44.32 44.05
C ILE A 1111 -20.13 -45.78 43.68
N ASP A 1112 -20.07 -46.71 44.63
CA ASP A 1112 -20.38 -48.11 44.38
C ASP A 1112 -21.85 -48.31 43.96
N ASN A 1113 -22.73 -47.38 44.33
CA ASN A 1113 -24.11 -47.33 43.87
C ASN A 1113 -24.28 -46.56 42.55
N PHE A 1114 -23.33 -45.71 42.16
CA PHE A 1114 -23.42 -44.97 40.91
C PHE A 1114 -23.29 -45.89 39.68
N PRO A 1115 -24.06 -45.64 38.61
CA PRO A 1115 -23.96 -46.44 37.38
C PRO A 1115 -22.60 -46.22 36.71
N LYS A 1116 -21.85 -47.30 36.45
CA LYS A 1116 -20.52 -47.18 35.82
C LYS A 1116 -20.61 -46.49 34.45
N PRO A 1117 -19.81 -45.44 34.18
CA PRO A 1117 -19.79 -44.79 32.87
C PRO A 1117 -19.39 -45.78 31.77
N SER A 1118 -20.07 -45.71 30.62
CA SER A 1118 -19.70 -46.53 29.46
C SER A 1118 -18.31 -46.16 28.96
N ALA A 1119 -17.62 -47.08 28.27
CA ALA A 1119 -16.29 -46.82 27.72
C ALA A 1119 -16.25 -45.56 26.82
N LYS A 1120 -17.36 -45.27 26.12
CA LYS A 1120 -17.50 -44.11 25.25
C LYS A 1120 -17.67 -42.81 26.04
N ILE A 1121 -18.43 -42.84 27.14
CA ILE A 1121 -18.56 -41.69 28.05
C ILE A 1121 -17.21 -41.37 28.71
N LYS A 1122 -16.48 -42.40 29.16
CA LYS A 1122 -15.13 -42.23 29.74
C LYS A 1122 -14.19 -41.51 28.78
N GLN A 1123 -14.23 -41.85 27.49
CA GLN A 1123 -13.41 -41.20 26.47
C GLN A 1123 -13.73 -39.71 26.32
N VAL A 1124 -15.02 -39.33 26.34
CA VAL A 1124 -15.45 -37.91 26.28
C VAL A 1124 -14.92 -37.16 27.50
N PHE A 1125 -15.12 -37.69 28.71
CA PHE A 1125 -14.70 -36.98 29.93
C PHE A 1125 -13.20 -36.86 30.10
N ARG A 1126 -12.39 -37.79 29.58
CA ARG A 1126 -10.92 -37.65 29.56
C ARG A 1126 -10.45 -36.39 28.82
N LEU A 1127 -11.19 -35.96 27.80
CA LEU A 1127 -10.88 -34.73 27.08
C LEU A 1127 -11.31 -33.47 27.84
N LEU A 1128 -12.12 -33.61 28.90
CA LEU A 1128 -12.59 -32.52 29.77
C LEU A 1128 -11.75 -32.35 31.04
N GLN A 1129 -10.61 -33.04 31.15
CA GLN A 1129 -9.75 -33.00 32.32
C GLN A 1129 -9.45 -31.57 32.80
N ASN A 1130 -9.05 -30.69 31.88
CA ASN A 1130 -8.70 -29.30 32.20
C ASN A 1130 -9.88 -28.51 32.78
N ALA A 1131 -11.10 -28.73 32.29
CA ALA A 1131 -12.29 -28.03 32.76
C ALA A 1131 -12.58 -28.38 34.23
N PHE A 1132 -12.51 -29.67 34.58
CA PHE A 1132 -12.70 -30.12 35.96
C PHE A 1132 -11.53 -29.76 36.86
N GLU A 1133 -10.30 -29.80 36.35
CA GLU A 1133 -9.12 -29.41 37.10
C GLU A 1133 -9.11 -27.94 37.50
N MET A 1134 -9.82 -27.06 36.79
CA MET A 1134 -9.92 -25.62 37.09
C MET A 1134 -11.18 -25.25 37.92
N SER A 1135 -12.04 -26.22 38.23
CA SER A 1135 -13.37 -25.97 38.77
C SER A 1135 -13.48 -26.27 40.27
N THR A 1136 -14.46 -25.65 40.92
CA THR A 1136 -14.86 -25.91 42.32
C THR A 1136 -16.33 -26.32 42.34
N ILE A 1137 -16.68 -27.39 43.05
CA ILE A 1137 -18.07 -27.82 43.23
C ILE A 1137 -18.41 -27.70 44.72
N SER A 1138 -19.24 -26.70 45.04
CA SER A 1138 -19.71 -26.39 46.39
C SER A 1138 -20.81 -27.33 46.84
N TYR A 1139 -21.71 -27.66 45.92
CA TYR A 1139 -22.88 -28.46 46.13
C TYR A 1139 -23.10 -29.36 44.90
N LEU A 1140 -22.69 -30.63 45.02
CA LEU A 1140 -22.80 -31.63 43.94
C LEU A 1140 -24.22 -31.72 43.38
N GLY A 1141 -25.25 -31.78 44.22
CA GLY A 1141 -26.64 -31.88 43.76
C GLY A 1141 -27.08 -30.68 42.93
N PHE A 1142 -26.72 -29.46 43.32
CA PHE A 1142 -27.06 -28.26 42.57
C PHE A 1142 -26.24 -28.13 41.28
N PHE A 1143 -24.94 -28.45 41.31
CA PHE A 1143 -24.12 -28.52 40.11
C PHE A 1143 -24.71 -29.50 39.07
N LEU A 1144 -25.09 -30.70 39.50
CA LEU A 1144 -25.72 -31.70 38.62
C LEU A 1144 -27.08 -31.21 38.11
N ASP A 1145 -27.90 -30.59 38.96
CA ASP A 1145 -29.18 -30.02 38.56
C ASP A 1145 -29.02 -28.91 37.50
N LYS A 1146 -28.05 -28.02 37.67
CA LYS A 1146 -27.73 -26.97 36.70
C LYS A 1146 -27.22 -27.51 35.37
N ILE A 1147 -26.48 -28.63 35.39
CA ILE A 1147 -26.16 -29.32 34.14
C ILE A 1147 -27.43 -29.83 33.48
N LEU A 1148 -28.30 -30.52 34.24
CA LEU A 1148 -29.53 -31.10 33.72
C LEU A 1148 -30.51 -30.05 33.15
N THR A 1149 -30.66 -28.88 33.78
CA THR A 1149 -31.57 -27.82 33.32
C THR A 1149 -31.16 -27.22 31.98
N ARG A 1150 -29.86 -27.27 31.65
CA ARG A 1150 -29.30 -26.77 30.39
C ARG A 1150 -29.17 -27.83 29.30
N HIS A 1151 -29.68 -29.04 29.52
CA HIS A 1151 -29.68 -30.13 28.53
C HIS A 1151 -30.04 -29.67 27.11
N ASN A 1152 -31.16 -28.97 26.98
CA ASN A 1152 -31.68 -28.54 25.68
C ASN A 1152 -30.79 -27.48 25.01
N GLU A 1153 -30.17 -26.60 25.80
CA GLU A 1153 -29.24 -25.58 25.30
C GLU A 1153 -28.00 -26.23 24.69
N ILE A 1154 -27.48 -27.28 25.32
CA ILE A 1154 -26.31 -28.03 24.83
C ILE A 1154 -26.64 -28.79 23.57
N GLU A 1155 -27.76 -29.51 23.57
CA GLU A 1155 -28.19 -30.27 22.40
C GLU A 1155 -28.34 -29.33 21.19
N LEU A 1156 -28.88 -28.13 21.41
CA LEU A 1156 -28.95 -27.09 20.40
C LEU A 1156 -27.56 -26.56 20.00
N ALA A 1157 -26.67 -26.27 20.95
CA ALA A 1157 -25.33 -25.74 20.68
C ALA A 1157 -24.48 -26.71 19.87
N VAL A 1158 -24.46 -27.98 20.25
CA VAL A 1158 -23.75 -29.05 19.52
C VAL A 1158 -24.35 -29.25 18.14
N SER A 1159 -25.68 -29.29 18.02
CA SER A 1159 -26.37 -29.38 16.72
C SER A 1159 -26.01 -28.22 15.79
N ASN A 1160 -25.98 -26.99 16.31
CA ASN A 1160 -25.60 -25.80 15.55
C ASN A 1160 -24.14 -25.82 15.10
N GLN A 1161 -23.21 -26.19 15.99
CA GLN A 1161 -21.79 -26.29 15.64
C GLN A 1161 -21.54 -27.37 14.58
N MET A 1162 -22.15 -28.54 14.72
CA MET A 1162 -22.06 -29.60 13.72
C MET A 1162 -22.66 -29.16 12.38
N THR A 1163 -23.83 -28.52 12.39
CA THR A 1163 -24.46 -27.98 11.18
C THR A 1163 -23.56 -26.96 10.49
N SER A 1164 -22.94 -26.06 11.25
CA SER A 1164 -21.99 -25.07 10.73
C SER A 1164 -20.76 -25.72 10.09
N PHE A 1165 -20.17 -26.72 10.75
CA PHE A 1165 -19.02 -27.47 10.22
C PHE A 1165 -19.37 -28.23 8.93
N ILE A 1166 -20.54 -28.87 8.89
CA ILE A 1166 -21.06 -29.59 7.71
C ILE A 1166 -21.24 -28.61 6.55
N GLN A 1167 -21.90 -27.46 6.78
CA GLN A 1167 -22.12 -26.44 5.76
C GLN A 1167 -20.80 -25.90 5.19
N LYS A 1168 -19.83 -25.60 6.06
CA LYS A 1168 -18.51 -25.13 5.64
C LYS A 1168 -17.80 -26.17 4.78
N THR A 1169 -17.84 -27.44 5.19
CA THR A 1169 -17.23 -28.55 4.44
C THR A 1169 -17.89 -28.75 3.09
N TYR A 1170 -19.24 -28.69 3.03
CA TYR A 1170 -19.97 -28.72 1.77
C TYR A 1170 -19.59 -27.59 0.84
N LEU A 1171 -19.49 -26.37 1.35
CA LEU A 1171 -19.17 -25.20 0.53
C LEU A 1171 -17.82 -25.37 -0.16
N ILE A 1172 -16.79 -25.76 0.60
CA ILE A 1172 -15.43 -25.98 0.10
C ILE A 1172 -15.41 -27.05 -0.99
N ILE A 1173 -16.04 -28.20 -0.74
CA ILE A 1173 -16.07 -29.30 -1.71
C ILE A 1173 -16.90 -28.92 -2.94
N LYS A 1174 -18.08 -28.31 -2.75
CA LYS A 1174 -18.93 -27.86 -3.86
C LYS A 1174 -18.18 -26.89 -4.77
N GLU A 1175 -17.44 -25.95 -4.19
CA GLU A 1175 -16.66 -24.97 -4.96
C GLU A 1175 -15.56 -25.66 -5.78
N GLN A 1176 -14.79 -26.56 -5.16
CA GLN A 1176 -13.77 -27.34 -5.86
C GLN A 1176 -14.35 -28.14 -7.03
N LEU A 1177 -15.49 -28.80 -6.82
CA LEU A 1177 -16.15 -29.59 -7.86
C LEU A 1177 -16.82 -28.72 -8.91
N SER A 1178 -17.45 -27.61 -8.53
CA SER A 1178 -18.04 -26.67 -9.47
C SER A 1178 -16.98 -26.07 -10.37
N ASN A 1179 -15.78 -25.80 -9.85
CA ASN A 1179 -14.65 -25.35 -10.67
C ASN A 1179 -14.20 -26.41 -11.67
N ARG A 1180 -14.15 -27.69 -11.27
CA ARG A 1180 -13.93 -28.81 -12.21
C ARG A 1180 -15.05 -28.93 -13.24
N MET A 1181 -16.31 -28.74 -12.84
CA MET A 1181 -17.45 -28.75 -13.76
C MET A 1181 -17.44 -27.57 -14.72
N ARG A 1182 -16.89 -26.41 -14.36
CA ARG A 1182 -16.74 -25.28 -15.28
C ARG A 1182 -15.65 -25.52 -16.32
N GLY A 1183 -14.73 -26.45 -16.06
CA GLY A 1183 -13.61 -26.73 -16.94
C GLY A 1183 -12.68 -25.52 -17.06
N CYS A 1184 -11.93 -25.44 -18.15
CA CYS A 1184 -11.05 -24.31 -18.40
C CYS A 1184 -11.84 -23.07 -18.80
N GLN A 1185 -11.61 -21.93 -18.15
CA GLN A 1185 -12.22 -20.66 -18.57
C GLN A 1185 -11.63 -20.09 -19.88
N ALA A 1186 -10.64 -20.74 -20.47
CA ALA A 1186 -10.09 -20.34 -21.76
C ALA A 1186 -11.15 -20.51 -22.85
N GLN A 1187 -11.40 -19.44 -23.62
CA GLN A 1187 -12.29 -19.50 -24.77
C GLN A 1187 -11.54 -20.05 -25.98
N CYS A 1188 -12.17 -20.99 -26.69
CA CYS A 1188 -11.67 -21.46 -27.97
C CYS A 1188 -11.58 -20.26 -28.94
N PRO A 1189 -10.41 -20.00 -29.53
CA PRO A 1189 -10.24 -18.87 -30.44
C PRO A 1189 -11.12 -18.98 -31.69
N CYS A 1190 -11.51 -20.20 -32.10
CA CYS A 1190 -12.31 -20.46 -33.30
C CYS A 1190 -13.81 -20.21 -33.06
N CYS A 1191 -14.37 -20.82 -32.01
CA CYS A 1191 -15.81 -20.84 -31.78
C CYS A 1191 -16.25 -19.87 -30.65
N LYS A 1192 -15.29 -19.22 -29.95
CA LYS A 1192 -15.45 -18.42 -28.72
C LYS A 1192 -16.13 -19.15 -27.55
N ARG A 1193 -16.51 -20.42 -27.71
CA ARG A 1193 -17.00 -21.28 -26.63
C ARG A 1193 -15.88 -21.53 -25.64
N ILE A 1194 -16.22 -21.56 -24.36
CA ILE A 1194 -15.30 -21.90 -23.30
C ILE A 1194 -14.91 -23.38 -23.45
N CYS A 1195 -13.62 -23.66 -23.29
CA CYS A 1195 -13.03 -24.98 -23.46
C CYS A 1195 -13.73 -26.02 -22.59
N ASP A 1196 -14.10 -27.13 -23.21
CA ASP A 1196 -14.92 -28.17 -22.59
C ASP A 1196 -14.12 -29.25 -21.84
N VAL A 1197 -12.79 -29.23 -21.96
CA VAL A 1197 -11.87 -30.21 -21.39
C VAL A 1197 -11.62 -29.96 -19.90
N ASP A 1198 -11.75 -31.02 -19.10
CA ASP A 1198 -11.34 -31.02 -17.69
C ASP A 1198 -9.83 -31.23 -17.57
N HIS A 1199 -9.10 -30.13 -17.48
CA HIS A 1199 -7.64 -30.18 -17.41
C HIS A 1199 -7.07 -30.66 -16.07
N HIS A 1200 -7.92 -30.86 -15.06
CA HIS A 1200 -7.47 -31.34 -13.75
C HIS A 1200 -7.27 -32.86 -13.70
N LEU A 1201 -7.75 -33.61 -14.70
CA LEU A 1201 -7.58 -35.05 -14.76
C LEU A 1201 -6.23 -35.48 -15.35
N ASN A 1202 -5.54 -34.59 -16.09
CA ASN A 1202 -4.33 -34.93 -16.83
C ASN A 1202 -3.11 -34.18 -16.26
N ILE A 1203 -2.67 -34.62 -15.07
CA ILE A 1203 -1.65 -33.92 -14.26
C ILE A 1203 -0.23 -34.10 -14.84
N THR A 1204 -0.03 -35.07 -15.73
CA THR A 1204 1.28 -35.38 -16.30
C THR A 1204 1.73 -34.38 -17.36
N SER A 1205 0.81 -33.60 -17.94
CA SER A 1205 1.10 -32.66 -19.03
C SER A 1205 0.46 -31.29 -18.72
N PRO A 1206 1.17 -30.16 -18.92
CA PRO A 1206 0.62 -28.82 -18.67
C PRO A 1206 -0.69 -28.57 -19.44
N ILE A 1207 -1.58 -27.76 -18.86
CA ILE A 1207 -2.84 -27.33 -19.51
C ILE A 1207 -2.54 -26.76 -20.89
N GLY A 1208 -3.18 -27.31 -21.92
CA GLY A 1208 -2.95 -26.94 -23.31
C GLY A 1208 -1.96 -27.83 -24.07
N GLN A 1209 -1.42 -28.93 -23.48
CA GLN A 1209 -0.42 -29.79 -24.13
C GLN A 1209 -0.75 -31.27 -24.13
N GLU A 1210 -0.22 -32.00 -25.14
CA GLU A 1210 -0.38 -33.46 -25.27
C GLU A 1210 -1.83 -33.92 -25.16
N GLU A 1211 -2.16 -34.76 -24.18
CA GLU A 1211 -3.52 -35.23 -23.91
C GLU A 1211 -4.36 -34.22 -23.09
N ASN A 1212 -3.76 -33.11 -22.65
CA ASN A 1212 -4.37 -32.04 -21.84
C ASN A 1212 -4.69 -30.75 -22.63
N ARG A 1213 -4.95 -30.86 -23.94
CA ARG A 1213 -5.20 -29.70 -24.82
C ARG A 1213 -6.61 -29.16 -24.71
N HIS A 1214 -6.79 -27.87 -24.95
CA HIS A 1214 -8.11 -27.28 -25.11
C HIS A 1214 -8.82 -27.89 -26.32
N ARG A 1215 -10.09 -28.25 -26.16
CA ARG A 1215 -10.96 -28.68 -27.26
C ARG A 1215 -12.17 -27.76 -27.34
N CYS A 1216 -12.61 -27.55 -28.58
CA CYS A 1216 -13.96 -27.22 -28.97
C CYS A 1216 -14.48 -28.48 -29.69
#